data_AF-A0A384K3G2-F1
#
_entry.id   AF-A0A384K3G2-F1
#
_cell.length_a   1.000
_cell.length_b   1.000
_cell.length_c   1.000
_cell.angle_alpha   90.00
_cell.angle_beta   90.00
_cell.angle_gamma   90.00
#
_symmetry.space_group_name_H-M   'P 1'
#
loop_
_entity.id
_entity.type
_entity.pdbx_description
1 polymer ?
#
loop_
_entity_poly.entity_id
_entity_poly.type
_entity_poly.pdbx_seq_one_letter_code
_entity_poly.pdbx_strand_id
1 'polypeptide(L)'
;MSLQEKLDKIRSPKLQNQKQTAIVLSAVEDTLKDQKTEATPTGYFAALLALLRQACPQDGEVNKDLTTSVVYLLDIITPFAPQPLLRSKFTQILTNLGPALILPEADAPLLRPSIGCLESLLLAQDSTAWELEVMAIGPRRAIAGLLNFAVDHRPKIRKRAQEALANILKNPPPSPSLDHPAADMCAETALRSLSDLAAQSHQARKQRKTSATAEHEPALIHALQLVKTVAGASGGWPSKKIEALCEVLLNISKSSNEYLAMTSFEVFEMIFEGMANETATSKLPRLLEVISELRPSQNDSQLLPPWIAVLSRGYDVSAQLEPEETFAKLPELFTMISGFMSSSSHSIRVSASECLISLMANCVPDSVIAEPSIFDEKVLEKLAKCAIDLLSVKYQAAWMETFNVMGSMFDALRWRADPILSEVVRAIGELRGSESFAGKKEADEILGKAIRAMGPERVLSILPLNLIKQKAGQPGRAWMLPILRDYVSNTNLQHFRTELEPLSQAMLQRVGDHGAAEKTMDIKIFETIVKQIWAILPGYCDLPLDLTEAFDIKFAEILVNILYGQVDLRSDICRALQTLIESNQAIIAIEGEEDLLLQSRVSKAAAQKNIEHLATFASNMLSVLFNVYNETLPQYRGFILQCINAFLSITPAQELMETFERVSQALGTSLAEAGAQTQAEKQKQRQQNAANKMPPTSHSLMDLVITISIYLPRDSFSTLFNMAALIIVKDDDPQLQKKAYKLIPRLAESETGKAALQERSTDLQELLLNSSEKVSTPAKRDRLAAISVLIPFLPADSLHFIPAILSEVVISCKETNERARTTAFDLLILMGEKIASSSGAIIDNSKVSHMPDDAPAVTATLEEYFTMVSAGLAGSTPHMVSASITALTRILYNFRESLSPETVSDLVQTMDLFLTSNNREIVRSVLGFVKVCVISLPSSLVLPRLESLIPNLMVWSHEHKAHFKAKVKHILERMIRRFGVEIVNKHCPEEDKKLITNIRKTRERRKRNKDAAKEAGEDSDEEETGGKRRNRFENEYDEALHGSDSESSGSDVSDDEVLGKSRKKGGKKATGGNQYIVEDDDEPLDLLDRKALGSISTTKPIKARTITRTKAKVDLDGKLLLGGNDSDDDDQMVIDTPAEEDGGVGAYVHALKGRDAPKKGRGGRLKFSNRKGQDEDDEMDVDEDEVKAVKKSIGGDRERGRGGRGGDRGRGGRGGGRGGFNAGRRGLGEEKRSGGGGGDRSGRVMKSPRGRGRGNGHPRR
;
A
#
# COMPACT_ATOMS: atom_id res chain seq x y z
N MET A 1 28.04 23.18 1.63
CA MET A 1 29.46 22.97 2.02
C MET A 1 30.29 24.08 1.41
N SER A 2 30.93 24.88 2.26
CA SER A 2 31.98 25.83 1.91
C SER A 2 33.22 25.14 1.32
N LEU A 3 34.15 25.91 0.75
CA LEU A 3 35.47 25.40 0.35
C LEU A 3 36.25 24.87 1.56
N GLN A 4 36.20 25.58 2.70
CA GLN A 4 36.92 25.19 3.92
C GLN A 4 36.50 23.80 4.41
N GLU A 5 35.19 23.52 4.50
CA GLU A 5 34.67 22.17 4.85
C GLU A 5 35.13 21.06 3.91
N LYS A 6 35.42 21.36 2.63
CA LYS A 6 35.97 20.38 1.67
C LYS A 6 37.45 20.14 1.94
N LEU A 7 38.23 21.19 2.24
CA LEU A 7 39.66 21.11 2.54
C LEU A 7 39.92 20.45 3.91
N ASP A 8 39.13 20.74 4.95
CA ASP A 8 39.28 20.11 6.28
C ASP A 8 39.08 18.59 6.24
N LYS A 9 38.17 18.11 5.37
CA LYS A 9 37.96 16.67 5.11
C LYS A 9 39.14 16.01 4.38
N ILE A 10 40.04 16.79 3.78
CA ILE A 10 41.30 16.33 3.17
C ILE A 10 42.46 16.44 4.17
N ARG A 11 42.48 17.46 5.04
CA ARG A 11 43.47 17.61 6.13
C ARG A 11 43.46 16.41 7.10
N SER A 12 42.32 15.72 7.27
CA SER A 12 42.17 14.52 8.12
C SER A 12 41.79 13.24 7.33
N PRO A 13 42.70 12.66 6.52
CA PRO A 13 42.37 11.57 5.58
C PRO A 13 42.23 10.21 6.28
N LYS A 14 41.02 9.62 6.23
CA LYS A 14 40.72 8.28 6.79
C LYS A 14 41.23 7.10 5.94
N LEU A 15 41.75 7.35 4.73
CA LEU A 15 42.15 6.33 3.75
C LEU A 15 43.56 6.58 3.23
N GLN A 16 44.32 5.51 2.99
CA GLN A 16 45.73 5.59 2.60
C GLN A 16 45.95 6.36 1.29
N ASN A 17 45.11 6.13 0.27
CA ASN A 17 45.13 6.85 -1.02
C ASN A 17 44.78 8.34 -0.91
N GLN A 18 44.31 8.84 0.23
CA GLN A 18 44.06 10.28 0.46
C GLN A 18 45.23 10.97 1.19
N LYS A 19 46.21 10.21 1.70
CA LYS A 19 47.37 10.78 2.39
C LYS A 19 48.28 11.56 1.45
N GLN A 20 48.49 11.08 0.21
CA GLN A 20 49.24 11.83 -0.82
C GLN A 20 48.58 13.18 -1.11
N THR A 21 47.25 13.21 -1.25
CA THR A 21 46.49 14.44 -1.45
C THR A 21 46.60 15.42 -0.29
N ALA A 22 46.60 14.93 0.96
CA ALA A 22 46.83 15.75 2.14
C ALA A 22 48.26 16.33 2.20
N ILE A 23 49.27 15.55 1.79
CA ILE A 23 50.66 16.01 1.69
C ILE A 23 50.80 17.10 0.61
N VAL A 24 50.19 16.92 -0.56
CA VAL A 24 50.17 17.93 -1.63
C VAL A 24 49.42 19.19 -1.19
N LEU A 25 48.31 19.06 -0.44
CA LEU A 25 47.60 20.21 0.12
C LEU A 25 48.46 20.98 1.14
N SER A 26 49.16 20.29 2.06
CA SER A 26 50.09 20.94 2.98
C SER A 26 51.20 21.68 2.22
N ALA A 27 51.84 21.03 1.25
CA ALA A 27 52.89 21.65 0.44
C ALA A 27 52.39 22.91 -0.30
N VAL A 28 51.15 22.90 -0.81
CA VAL A 28 50.53 24.10 -1.40
C VAL A 28 50.30 25.18 -0.32
N GLU A 29 49.71 24.84 0.82
CA GLU A 29 49.50 25.78 1.93
C GLU A 29 50.83 26.38 2.43
N ASP A 30 51.90 25.60 2.50
CA ASP A 30 53.23 26.02 2.92
C ASP A 30 53.88 26.94 1.86
N THR A 31 53.80 26.62 0.56
CA THR A 31 54.26 27.56 -0.49
C THR A 31 53.48 28.88 -0.53
N LEU A 32 52.20 28.90 -0.15
CA LEU A 32 51.41 30.13 -0.04
C LEU A 32 51.86 30.99 1.17
N LYS A 33 52.19 30.35 2.31
CA LYS A 33 52.79 31.03 3.48
C LYS A 33 54.14 31.65 3.13
N ASP A 34 55.03 30.89 2.48
CA ASP A 34 56.37 31.35 2.06
C ASP A 34 56.29 32.52 1.08
N GLN A 35 55.33 32.48 0.14
CA GLN A 35 55.06 33.57 -0.81
C GLN A 35 54.25 34.73 -0.19
N LYS A 36 53.93 34.69 1.11
CA LYS A 36 53.09 35.67 1.83
C LYS A 36 51.76 35.96 1.11
N THR A 37 51.21 34.97 0.43
CA THR A 37 49.98 35.09 -0.35
C THR A 37 48.80 34.58 0.47
N GLU A 38 47.71 35.35 0.55
CA GLU A 38 46.51 34.92 1.27
C GLU A 38 45.93 33.63 0.68
N ALA A 39 45.45 32.75 1.57
CA ALA A 39 44.90 31.42 1.25
C ALA A 39 43.48 31.51 0.61
N THR A 40 43.35 32.34 -0.42
CA THR A 40 42.15 32.54 -1.24
C THR A 40 42.01 31.43 -2.29
N PRO A 41 40.79 31.18 -2.83
CA PRO A 41 40.61 30.24 -3.93
C PRO A 41 41.54 30.53 -5.12
N THR A 42 41.77 31.81 -5.41
CA THR A 42 42.71 32.31 -6.42
C THR A 42 44.15 31.88 -6.16
N GLY A 43 44.63 32.00 -4.91
CA GLY A 43 45.99 31.59 -4.53
C GLY A 43 46.19 30.09 -4.67
N TYR A 44 45.29 29.27 -4.10
CA TYR A 44 45.32 27.82 -4.26
C TYR A 44 45.28 27.39 -5.74
N PHE A 45 44.43 28.02 -6.55
CA PHE A 45 44.29 27.72 -7.97
C PHE A 45 45.58 28.02 -8.76
N ALA A 46 46.22 29.16 -8.50
CA ALA A 46 47.48 29.54 -9.15
C ALA A 46 48.62 28.57 -8.81
N ALA A 47 48.76 28.20 -7.53
CA ALA A 47 49.78 27.25 -7.07
C ALA A 47 49.58 25.85 -7.68
N LEU A 48 48.33 25.34 -7.66
CA LEU A 48 48.01 24.03 -8.25
C LEU A 48 48.17 24.00 -9.78
N LEU A 49 47.88 25.10 -10.48
CA LEU A 49 48.10 25.19 -11.93
C LEU A 49 49.60 25.17 -12.30
N ALA A 50 50.46 25.77 -11.46
CA ALA A 50 51.91 25.67 -11.61
C ALA A 50 52.41 24.24 -11.35
N LEU A 51 51.92 23.58 -10.30
CA LEU A 51 52.24 22.17 -10.00
C LEU A 51 51.73 21.22 -11.09
N LEU A 52 50.56 21.46 -11.69
CA LEU A 52 50.03 20.65 -12.80
C LEU A 52 50.99 20.66 -14.00
N ARG A 53 51.58 21.82 -14.33
CA ARG A 53 52.58 21.93 -15.41
C ARG A 53 53.87 21.18 -15.11
N GLN A 54 54.21 20.97 -13.83
CA GLN A 54 55.37 20.17 -13.41
C GLN A 54 55.05 18.67 -13.35
N ALA A 55 53.81 18.29 -13.01
CA ALA A 55 53.36 16.90 -12.95
C ALA A 55 53.03 16.30 -14.34
N CYS A 56 52.60 17.15 -15.28
CA CYS A 56 52.35 16.83 -16.69
C CYS A 56 53.25 17.68 -17.62
N PRO A 57 54.56 17.37 -17.73
CA PRO A 57 55.41 17.93 -18.78
C PRO A 57 54.92 17.47 -20.16
N GLN A 58 55.13 18.28 -21.20
CA GLN A 58 54.62 17.98 -22.55
C GLN A 58 55.39 16.84 -23.25
N ASP A 59 56.68 16.66 -22.92
CA ASP A 59 57.58 15.65 -23.48
C ASP A 59 58.22 14.77 -22.39
N GLY A 60 57.44 14.20 -21.47
CA GLY A 60 57.96 13.37 -20.37
C GLY A 60 56.95 12.41 -19.73
N GLU A 61 57.43 11.51 -18.87
CA GLU A 61 56.58 10.58 -18.14
C GLU A 61 55.69 11.31 -17.12
N VAL A 62 54.38 11.13 -17.23
CA VAL A 62 53.40 11.73 -16.31
C VAL A 62 53.39 10.98 -14.98
N ASN A 63 53.71 11.68 -13.89
CA ASN A 63 53.63 11.13 -12.54
C ASN A 63 52.15 10.92 -12.15
N LYS A 64 51.63 9.70 -12.32
CA LYS A 64 50.20 9.35 -12.14
C LYS A 64 49.69 9.74 -10.73
N ASP A 65 50.45 9.48 -9.67
CA ASP A 65 50.05 9.75 -8.28
C ASP A 65 49.99 11.25 -7.96
N LEU A 66 51.05 12.00 -8.31
CA LEU A 66 51.12 13.44 -8.08
C LEU A 66 50.03 14.16 -8.90
N THR A 67 49.90 13.80 -10.18
CA THR A 67 48.88 14.38 -11.08
C THR A 67 47.46 14.11 -10.55
N THR A 68 47.18 12.89 -10.09
CA THR A 68 45.87 12.55 -9.51
C THR A 68 45.55 13.41 -8.29
N SER A 69 46.53 13.66 -7.41
CA SER A 69 46.31 14.54 -6.24
C SER A 69 46.15 16.00 -6.61
N VAL A 70 46.94 16.52 -7.56
CA VAL A 70 46.85 17.93 -8.02
C VAL A 70 45.53 18.19 -8.74
N VAL A 71 45.12 17.33 -9.68
CA VAL A 71 43.86 17.49 -10.42
C VAL A 71 42.64 17.28 -9.52
N TYR A 72 42.71 16.42 -8.50
CA TYR A 72 41.63 16.30 -7.51
C TYR A 72 41.46 17.56 -6.64
N LEU A 73 42.55 18.25 -6.28
CA LEU A 73 42.47 19.53 -5.60
C LEU A 73 41.94 20.64 -6.54
N LEU A 74 42.34 20.63 -7.81
CA LEU A 74 41.79 21.56 -8.83
C LEU A 74 40.28 21.37 -9.04
N ASP A 75 39.76 20.14 -9.10
CA ASP A 75 38.31 19.84 -9.19
C ASP A 75 37.53 20.42 -8.00
N ILE A 76 38.15 20.47 -6.82
CA ILE A 76 37.53 21.03 -5.61
C ILE A 76 37.56 22.57 -5.58
N ILE A 77 38.61 23.19 -6.13
CA ILE A 77 38.87 24.64 -6.04
C ILE A 77 38.34 25.42 -7.23
N THR A 78 38.36 24.86 -8.45
CA THR A 78 37.91 25.54 -9.68
C THR A 78 36.47 26.08 -9.59
N PRO A 79 35.48 25.38 -9.00
CA PRO A 79 34.13 25.93 -8.78
C PRO A 79 34.04 27.17 -7.87
N PHE A 80 35.11 27.50 -7.14
CA PHE A 80 35.19 28.69 -6.26
C PHE A 80 36.17 29.75 -6.80
N ALA A 81 36.78 29.53 -7.97
CA ALA A 81 37.69 30.48 -8.60
C ALA A 81 36.88 31.54 -9.39
N PRO A 82 37.33 32.81 -9.46
CA PRO A 82 36.62 33.84 -10.23
C PRO A 82 36.51 33.51 -11.72
N GLN A 83 35.30 33.56 -12.30
CA GLN A 83 35.08 33.25 -13.72
C GLN A 83 36.03 33.99 -14.70
N PRO A 84 36.36 35.30 -14.52
CA PRO A 84 37.30 35.99 -15.42
C PRO A 84 38.71 35.37 -15.46
N LEU A 85 39.16 34.76 -14.35
CA LEU A 85 40.42 34.03 -14.29
C LEU A 85 40.34 32.72 -15.10
N LEU A 86 39.22 32.00 -14.99
CA LEU A 86 38.98 30.76 -15.72
C LEU A 86 38.87 30.99 -17.24
N ARG A 87 38.26 32.09 -17.67
CA ARG A 87 38.24 32.53 -19.09
C ARG A 87 39.64 32.88 -19.58
N SER A 88 40.31 33.84 -18.95
CA SER A 88 41.63 34.34 -19.37
C SER A 88 42.75 33.28 -19.33
N LYS A 89 42.56 32.19 -18.58
CA LYS A 89 43.49 31.05 -18.52
C LYS A 89 43.02 29.78 -19.23
N PHE A 90 41.83 29.76 -19.83
CA PHE A 90 41.20 28.56 -20.40
C PHE A 90 42.15 27.72 -21.26
N THR A 91 42.76 28.32 -22.30
CA THR A 91 43.67 27.63 -23.22
C THR A 91 44.91 27.08 -22.51
N GLN A 92 45.45 27.78 -21.51
CA GLN A 92 46.62 27.32 -20.74
C GLN A 92 46.26 26.13 -19.85
N ILE A 93 45.09 26.15 -19.22
CA ILE A 93 44.61 25.05 -18.37
C ILE A 93 44.26 23.82 -19.21
N LEU A 94 43.54 24.00 -20.32
CA LEU A 94 43.17 22.91 -21.24
C LEU A 94 44.40 22.25 -21.88
N THR A 95 45.44 23.02 -22.19
CA THR A 95 46.72 22.50 -22.71
C THR A 95 47.47 21.67 -21.65
N ASN A 96 47.46 22.09 -20.38
CA ASN A 96 48.09 21.35 -19.29
C ASN A 96 47.29 20.09 -18.87
N LEU A 97 45.96 20.12 -18.98
CA LEU A 97 45.08 19.01 -18.63
C LEU A 97 44.92 17.97 -19.77
N GLY A 98 45.12 18.40 -21.03
CA GLY A 98 45.01 17.56 -22.23
C GLY A 98 45.79 16.24 -22.17
N PRO A 99 47.11 16.24 -21.83
CA PRO A 99 47.88 15.01 -21.67
C PRO A 99 47.26 14.04 -20.66
N ALA A 100 46.81 14.54 -19.50
CA ALA A 100 46.18 13.72 -18.45
C ALA A 100 44.82 13.11 -18.85
N LEU A 101 44.16 13.67 -19.87
CA LEU A 101 42.92 13.14 -20.45
C LEU A 101 43.18 12.10 -21.56
N ILE A 102 44.28 12.24 -22.31
CA ILE A 102 44.56 11.43 -23.52
C ILE A 102 45.41 10.18 -23.19
N LEU A 103 46.02 10.10 -22.01
CA LEU A 103 46.76 8.93 -21.50
C LEU A 103 45.98 7.60 -21.68
N PRO A 104 46.48 6.63 -22.48
CA PRO A 104 45.76 5.38 -22.77
C PRO A 104 45.44 4.52 -21.54
N GLU A 105 46.25 4.62 -20.48
CA GLU A 105 46.05 3.96 -19.18
C GLU A 105 45.74 4.97 -18.05
N ALA A 106 44.90 5.96 -18.31
CA ALA A 106 44.44 6.89 -17.28
C ALA A 106 43.36 6.23 -16.39
N ASP A 107 43.66 6.09 -15.10
CA ASP A 107 42.75 5.50 -14.11
C ASP A 107 41.54 6.40 -13.78
N ALA A 108 40.46 5.77 -13.31
CA ALA A 108 39.22 6.49 -12.94
C ALA A 108 39.35 7.54 -11.82
N PRO A 109 40.32 7.48 -10.86
CA PRO A 109 40.59 8.57 -9.93
C PRO A 109 41.23 9.80 -10.56
N LEU A 110 41.92 9.68 -11.70
CA LEU A 110 42.47 10.80 -12.46
C LEU A 110 41.42 11.41 -13.40
N LEU A 111 40.76 10.57 -14.21
CA LEU A 111 39.83 11.05 -15.23
C LEU A 111 38.56 11.72 -14.66
N ARG A 112 38.04 11.27 -13.50
CA ARG A 112 36.81 11.84 -12.93
C ARG A 112 36.98 13.28 -12.43
N PRO A 113 38.07 13.65 -11.72
CA PRO A 113 38.40 15.04 -11.44
C PRO A 113 38.79 15.85 -12.67
N SER A 114 39.48 15.27 -13.66
CA SER A 114 39.76 15.97 -14.93
C SER A 114 38.46 16.39 -15.63
N ILE A 115 37.43 15.54 -15.65
CA ILE A 115 36.10 15.87 -16.19
C ILE A 115 35.42 17.00 -15.40
N GLY A 116 35.57 17.06 -14.07
CA GLY A 116 35.00 18.14 -13.26
C GLY A 116 35.75 19.47 -13.35
N CYS A 117 37.07 19.42 -13.58
CA CYS A 117 37.83 20.58 -14.02
C CYS A 117 37.29 21.09 -15.37
N LEU A 118 37.12 20.23 -16.37
CA LEU A 118 36.54 20.60 -17.68
C LEU A 118 35.14 21.21 -17.54
N GLU A 119 34.25 20.59 -16.76
CA GLU A 119 32.90 21.11 -16.48
C GLU A 119 32.95 22.52 -15.91
N SER A 120 33.74 22.74 -14.85
CA SER A 120 33.90 24.04 -14.20
C SER A 120 34.49 25.11 -15.14
N LEU A 121 35.39 24.71 -16.04
CA LEU A 121 35.97 25.60 -17.04
C LEU A 121 34.99 25.96 -18.15
N LEU A 122 34.15 25.03 -18.59
CA LEU A 122 33.18 25.25 -19.67
C LEU A 122 31.97 26.08 -19.20
N LEU A 123 31.46 25.83 -17.99
CA LEU A 123 30.45 26.66 -17.32
C LEU A 123 30.90 28.11 -17.09
N ALA A 124 32.22 28.36 -17.08
CA ALA A 124 32.78 29.70 -16.88
C ALA A 124 32.94 30.52 -18.17
N GLN A 125 32.67 29.99 -19.37
CA GLN A 125 32.91 30.68 -20.65
C GLN A 125 31.78 31.66 -21.03
N ASP A 126 32.07 32.60 -21.91
CA ASP A 126 31.11 33.48 -22.57
C ASP A 126 30.78 33.02 -24.00
N SER A 127 29.74 33.63 -24.59
CA SER A 127 29.21 33.30 -25.92
C SER A 127 30.27 33.40 -27.03
N THR A 128 31.13 34.43 -27.04
CA THR A 128 32.17 34.61 -28.05
C THR A 128 33.25 33.52 -27.99
N ALA A 129 33.57 32.98 -26.81
CA ALA A 129 34.46 31.83 -26.69
C ALA A 129 33.87 30.55 -27.35
N TRP A 130 32.54 30.43 -27.46
CA TRP A 130 31.88 29.32 -28.14
C TRP A 130 31.82 29.47 -29.67
N GLU A 131 32.00 30.67 -30.22
CA GLU A 131 31.96 30.90 -31.68
C GLU A 131 33.17 30.31 -32.41
N LEU A 132 34.30 30.16 -31.71
CA LEU A 132 35.56 29.60 -32.20
C LEU A 132 35.41 28.24 -32.90
N GLU A 133 36.23 28.00 -33.93
CA GLU A 133 36.23 26.75 -34.69
C GLU A 133 36.61 25.53 -33.85
N VAL A 134 36.04 24.37 -34.19
CA VAL A 134 36.25 23.08 -33.48
C VAL A 134 37.72 22.64 -33.47
N MET A 135 38.52 23.08 -34.43
CA MET A 135 39.95 22.73 -34.53
C MET A 135 40.83 23.53 -33.54
N ALA A 136 40.39 24.72 -33.14
CA ALA A 136 41.11 25.56 -32.17
C ALA A 136 41.11 24.92 -30.77
N ILE A 137 42.02 25.37 -29.89
CA ILE A 137 42.06 24.96 -28.48
C ILE A 137 41.00 25.79 -27.70
N GLY A 138 39.73 25.48 -27.98
CA GLY A 138 38.56 26.19 -27.49
C GLY A 138 37.47 25.27 -26.89
N PRO A 139 36.37 25.86 -26.37
CA PRO A 139 35.31 25.14 -25.63
C PRO A 139 34.67 23.98 -26.39
N ARG A 140 34.40 24.13 -27.70
CA ARG A 140 33.86 23.06 -28.56
C ARG A 140 34.76 21.81 -28.59
N ARG A 141 36.09 21.99 -28.63
CA ARG A 141 37.07 20.89 -28.64
C ARG A 141 37.11 20.13 -27.30
N ALA A 142 36.88 20.83 -26.19
CA ALA A 142 36.74 20.19 -24.87
C ALA A 142 35.43 19.38 -24.75
N ILE A 143 34.30 19.88 -25.30
CA ILE A 143 33.06 19.09 -25.38
C ILE A 143 33.24 17.85 -26.26
N ALA A 144 33.95 17.92 -27.39
CA ALA A 144 34.27 16.75 -28.20
C ALA A 144 35.04 15.66 -27.41
N GLY A 145 35.91 16.07 -26.48
CA GLY A 145 36.54 15.16 -25.52
C GLY A 145 35.55 14.54 -24.53
N LEU A 146 34.64 15.34 -23.95
CA LEU A 146 33.61 14.86 -23.02
C LEU A 146 32.63 13.88 -23.68
N LEU A 147 32.27 14.09 -24.95
CA LEU A 147 31.39 13.21 -25.72
C LEU A 147 32.01 11.81 -25.90
N ASN A 148 33.32 11.72 -26.16
CA ASN A 148 34.02 10.43 -26.20
C ASN A 148 33.98 9.72 -24.82
N PHE A 149 34.21 10.44 -23.72
CA PHE A 149 34.09 9.87 -22.38
C PHE A 149 32.64 9.47 -22.03
N ALA A 150 31.63 10.08 -22.64
CA ALA A 150 30.23 9.76 -22.42
C ALA A 150 29.76 8.46 -23.12
N VAL A 151 30.63 7.80 -23.88
CA VAL A 151 30.42 6.44 -24.44
C VAL A 151 31.44 5.41 -23.88
N ASP A 152 32.44 5.86 -23.11
CA ASP A 152 33.51 5.04 -22.49
C ASP A 152 32.94 3.79 -21.79
N HIS A 153 33.59 2.64 -21.99
CA HIS A 153 33.18 1.36 -21.40
C HIS A 153 33.07 1.40 -19.86
N ARG A 154 33.87 2.21 -19.18
CA ARG A 154 33.99 2.31 -17.72
C ARG A 154 32.84 3.15 -17.13
N PRO A 155 31.88 2.53 -16.39
CA PRO A 155 30.63 3.22 -16.01
C PRO A 155 30.83 4.42 -15.08
N LYS A 156 31.91 4.44 -14.28
CA LYS A 156 32.23 5.56 -13.36
C LYS A 156 32.75 6.82 -14.08
N ILE A 157 33.28 6.67 -15.28
CA ILE A 157 33.77 7.77 -16.15
C ILE A 157 32.61 8.20 -17.04
N ARG A 158 31.96 7.25 -17.72
CA ARG A 158 30.77 7.49 -18.54
C ARG A 158 29.69 8.28 -17.82
N LYS A 159 29.29 7.85 -16.61
CA LYS A 159 28.31 8.59 -15.81
C LYS A 159 28.79 10.00 -15.45
N ARG A 160 30.07 10.19 -15.10
CA ARG A 160 30.62 11.51 -14.75
C ARG A 160 30.67 12.48 -15.94
N ALA A 161 30.94 11.97 -17.14
CA ALA A 161 30.92 12.73 -18.39
C ALA A 161 29.49 13.08 -18.82
N GLN A 162 28.54 12.15 -18.69
CA GLN A 162 27.11 12.41 -18.94
C GLN A 162 26.52 13.42 -17.93
N GLU A 163 26.89 13.31 -16.64
CA GLU A 163 26.56 14.30 -15.60
C GLU A 163 27.10 15.69 -15.96
N ALA A 164 28.37 15.79 -16.41
CA ALA A 164 28.98 17.06 -16.81
C ALA A 164 28.33 17.66 -18.08
N LEU A 165 28.11 16.86 -19.13
CA LEU A 165 27.45 17.31 -20.36
C LEU A 165 26.04 17.82 -20.08
N ALA A 166 25.26 17.11 -19.24
CA ALA A 166 23.93 17.53 -18.86
C ALA A 166 23.93 18.84 -18.05
N ASN A 167 24.91 19.05 -17.17
CA ASN A 167 25.02 20.30 -16.41
C ASN A 167 25.48 21.48 -17.29
N ILE A 168 26.41 21.26 -18.23
CA ILE A 168 26.84 22.29 -19.20
C ILE A 168 25.66 22.70 -20.09
N LEU A 169 24.96 21.76 -20.71
CA LEU A 169 23.86 22.07 -21.64
C LEU A 169 22.69 22.80 -20.96
N LYS A 170 22.44 22.56 -19.66
CA LYS A 170 21.42 23.26 -18.86
C LYS A 170 21.81 24.66 -18.38
N ASN A 171 23.07 25.07 -18.55
CA ASN A 171 23.57 26.39 -18.15
C ASN A 171 24.18 27.11 -19.37
N PRO A 172 23.35 27.62 -20.30
CA PRO A 172 23.83 28.37 -21.47
C PRO A 172 24.55 29.67 -21.05
N PRO A 173 25.58 30.10 -21.80
CA PRO A 173 26.18 31.42 -21.60
C PRO A 173 25.16 32.53 -21.93
N PRO A 174 25.24 33.71 -21.30
CA PRO A 174 24.33 34.83 -21.60
C PRO A 174 24.31 35.19 -23.09
N SER A 175 23.19 34.95 -23.77
CA SER A 175 23.03 35.14 -25.21
C SER A 175 21.54 35.37 -25.57
N PRO A 176 21.22 35.81 -26.80
CA PRO A 176 19.83 35.87 -27.28
C PRO A 176 19.19 34.50 -27.53
N SER A 177 19.97 33.41 -27.48
CA SER A 177 19.49 32.03 -27.60
C SER A 177 19.25 31.42 -26.22
N LEU A 178 18.12 30.72 -26.06
CA LEU A 178 17.85 29.86 -24.91
C LEU A 178 18.69 28.58 -24.97
N ASP A 179 18.95 28.06 -26.18
CA ASP A 179 19.74 26.85 -26.38
C ASP A 179 21.25 27.12 -26.24
N HIS A 180 21.97 26.23 -25.55
CA HIS A 180 23.43 26.30 -25.42
C HIS A 180 24.11 26.15 -26.81
N PRO A 181 25.11 26.99 -27.19
CA PRO A 181 25.82 26.98 -28.48
C PRO A 181 26.62 25.70 -28.86
N ALA A 182 26.38 24.59 -28.18
CA ALA A 182 26.97 23.28 -28.41
C ALA A 182 25.93 22.15 -28.50
N ALA A 183 24.64 22.42 -28.20
CA ALA A 183 23.56 21.43 -28.27
C ALA A 183 23.49 20.73 -29.63
N ASP A 184 23.56 21.50 -30.71
CA ASP A 184 23.54 21.01 -32.10
C ASP A 184 24.70 20.04 -32.42
N MET A 185 25.87 20.28 -31.82
CA MET A 185 27.08 19.46 -31.97
C MET A 185 27.00 18.19 -31.12
N CYS A 186 26.48 18.30 -29.88
CA CYS A 186 26.23 17.16 -29.01
C CYS A 186 25.18 16.21 -29.60
N ALA A 187 24.08 16.76 -30.13
CA ALA A 187 23.04 15.98 -30.79
C ALA A 187 23.56 15.30 -32.07
N GLU A 188 24.35 16.00 -32.89
CA GLU A 188 24.91 15.41 -34.12
C GLU A 188 25.93 14.30 -33.86
N THR A 189 26.81 14.47 -32.89
CA THR A 189 27.80 13.44 -32.52
C THR A 189 27.13 12.24 -31.84
N ALA A 190 26.13 12.47 -30.98
CA ALA A 190 25.32 11.40 -30.40
C ALA A 190 24.51 10.65 -31.46
N LEU A 191 23.90 11.36 -32.43
CA LEU A 191 23.12 10.76 -33.52
C LEU A 191 23.99 9.90 -34.43
N ARG A 192 25.13 10.43 -34.90
CA ARG A 192 26.09 9.68 -35.72
C ARG A 192 26.58 8.43 -35.01
N SER A 193 26.95 8.55 -33.72
CA SER A 193 27.36 7.41 -32.90
C SER A 193 26.24 6.36 -32.77
N LEU A 194 25.00 6.79 -32.57
CA LEU A 194 23.85 5.88 -32.48
C LEU A 194 23.56 5.20 -33.83
N SER A 195 23.57 5.94 -34.95
CA SER A 195 23.30 5.40 -36.29
C SER A 195 24.37 4.41 -36.75
N ASP A 196 25.66 4.72 -36.52
CA ASP A 196 26.77 3.85 -36.90
C ASP A 196 26.74 2.52 -36.13
N LEU A 197 26.48 2.59 -34.81
CA LEU A 197 26.37 1.40 -33.96
C LEU A 197 25.10 0.59 -34.25
N ALA A 198 23.97 1.25 -34.55
CA ALA A 198 22.74 0.58 -34.96
C ALA A 198 22.93 -0.15 -36.30
N ALA A 199 23.58 0.49 -37.29
CA ALA A 199 23.90 -0.11 -38.58
C ALA A 199 24.84 -1.32 -38.43
N GLN A 200 25.90 -1.19 -37.63
CA GLN A 200 26.84 -2.29 -37.33
C GLN A 200 26.13 -3.48 -36.66
N SER A 201 25.30 -3.22 -35.64
CA SER A 201 24.51 -4.25 -34.95
C SER A 201 23.54 -4.96 -35.91
N HIS A 202 22.85 -4.22 -36.77
CA HIS A 202 21.93 -4.77 -37.76
C HIS A 202 22.65 -5.62 -38.82
N GLN A 203 23.82 -5.19 -39.29
CA GLN A 203 24.66 -5.97 -40.22
C GLN A 203 25.20 -7.25 -39.56
N ALA A 204 25.65 -7.20 -38.30
CA ALA A 204 26.12 -8.36 -37.56
C ALA A 204 25.02 -9.43 -37.41
N ARG A 205 23.79 -9.02 -37.08
CA ARG A 205 22.62 -9.93 -37.03
C ARG A 205 22.34 -10.57 -38.39
N LYS A 206 22.42 -9.81 -39.49
CA LYS A 206 22.19 -10.32 -40.85
C LYS A 206 23.26 -11.33 -41.32
N GLN A 207 24.47 -11.27 -40.76
CA GLN A 207 25.56 -12.21 -41.07
C GLN A 207 25.58 -13.50 -40.22
N ARG A 208 24.59 -13.73 -39.34
CA ARG A 208 24.47 -14.96 -38.51
C ARG A 208 25.67 -15.29 -37.59
N LYS A 209 26.55 -14.31 -37.28
CA LYS A 209 27.63 -14.47 -36.28
C LYS A 209 27.11 -14.11 -34.89
N THR A 210 26.60 -15.11 -34.17
CA THR A 210 26.02 -14.97 -32.81
C THR A 210 26.99 -14.44 -31.74
N SER A 211 28.31 -14.52 -31.95
CA SER A 211 29.30 -13.90 -31.05
C SER A 211 29.39 -12.38 -31.24
N ALA A 212 29.52 -11.91 -32.48
CA ALA A 212 29.73 -10.49 -32.79
C ALA A 212 28.54 -9.60 -32.38
N THR A 213 27.32 -10.15 -32.39
CA THR A 213 26.13 -9.42 -31.94
C THR A 213 26.19 -9.03 -30.46
N ALA A 214 26.88 -9.80 -29.61
CA ALA A 214 27.02 -9.48 -28.19
C ALA A 214 28.08 -8.39 -27.91
N GLU A 215 29.02 -8.18 -28.84
CA GLU A 215 30.13 -7.22 -28.66
C GLU A 215 29.67 -5.76 -28.89
N HIS A 216 28.70 -5.55 -29.79
CA HIS A 216 28.22 -4.21 -30.15
C HIS A 216 27.01 -3.71 -29.33
N GLU A 217 26.21 -4.59 -28.71
CA GLU A 217 25.03 -4.18 -27.93
C GLU A 217 25.35 -3.28 -26.71
N PRO A 218 26.42 -3.50 -25.93
CA PRO A 218 26.80 -2.58 -24.85
C PRO A 218 27.15 -1.17 -25.35
N ALA A 219 27.81 -1.06 -26.51
CA ALA A 219 28.15 0.23 -27.11
C ALA A 219 26.88 0.97 -27.59
N LEU A 220 25.95 0.25 -28.22
CA LEU A 220 24.66 0.78 -28.65
C LEU A 220 23.85 1.33 -27.46
N ILE A 221 23.83 0.61 -26.34
CA ILE A 221 23.23 1.06 -25.08
C ILE A 221 23.89 2.36 -24.58
N HIS A 222 25.22 2.48 -24.63
CA HIS A 222 25.91 3.68 -24.19
C HIS A 222 25.60 4.90 -25.08
N ALA A 223 25.50 4.72 -26.40
CA ALA A 223 25.12 5.77 -27.34
C ALA A 223 23.66 6.21 -27.16
N LEU A 224 22.73 5.27 -26.92
CA LEU A 224 21.32 5.58 -26.66
C LEU A 224 21.15 6.34 -25.33
N GLN A 225 21.91 5.97 -24.30
CA GLN A 225 21.96 6.70 -23.04
C GLN A 225 22.57 8.11 -23.22
N LEU A 226 23.57 8.28 -24.09
CA LEU A 226 24.10 9.61 -24.44
C LEU A 226 23.01 10.47 -25.11
N VAL A 227 22.30 9.95 -26.11
CA VAL A 227 21.16 10.64 -26.75
C VAL A 227 20.12 11.07 -25.71
N LYS A 228 19.73 10.19 -24.78
CA LYS A 228 18.83 10.54 -23.67
C LYS A 228 19.37 11.70 -22.82
N THR A 229 20.66 11.70 -22.50
CA THR A 229 21.27 12.78 -21.70
C THR A 229 21.46 14.10 -22.45
N VAL A 230 21.52 14.09 -23.79
CA VAL A 230 21.51 15.33 -24.59
C VAL A 230 20.09 15.87 -24.66
N ALA A 231 19.11 15.07 -25.12
CA ALA A 231 17.71 15.49 -25.26
C ALA A 231 17.13 16.06 -23.95
N GLY A 232 17.38 15.38 -22.81
CA GLY A 232 16.96 15.83 -21.48
C GLY A 232 17.77 16.97 -20.85
N ALA A 233 18.67 17.61 -21.61
CA ALA A 233 19.53 18.70 -21.14
C ALA A 233 19.58 19.93 -22.05
N SER A 234 19.41 19.79 -23.36
CA SER A 234 19.40 20.90 -24.33
C SER A 234 18.02 21.51 -24.61
N GLY A 235 17.07 21.43 -23.67
CA GLY A 235 15.69 21.92 -23.86
C GLY A 235 14.86 21.16 -24.90
N GLY A 236 15.40 20.09 -25.48
CA GLY A 236 14.82 19.34 -26.60
C GLY A 236 15.88 18.83 -27.56
N TRP A 237 15.45 18.28 -28.68
CA TRP A 237 16.32 17.77 -29.75
C TRP A 237 16.25 18.66 -31.01
N PRO A 238 17.36 18.93 -31.73
CA PRO A 238 17.35 19.81 -32.90
C PRO A 238 16.42 19.32 -34.00
N SER A 239 15.45 20.15 -34.40
CA SER A 239 14.36 19.76 -35.33
C SER A 239 14.88 19.25 -36.69
N LYS A 240 15.93 19.86 -37.25
CA LYS A 240 16.60 19.42 -38.50
C LYS A 240 17.20 18.01 -38.43
N LYS A 241 17.26 17.40 -37.25
CA LYS A 241 17.86 16.08 -36.95
C LYS A 241 16.86 15.17 -36.22
N ILE A 242 15.59 15.56 -36.10
CA ILE A 242 14.58 14.80 -35.32
C ILE A 242 14.03 13.63 -36.13
N GLU A 243 13.71 13.83 -37.41
CA GLU A 243 13.20 12.78 -38.32
C GLU A 243 14.18 11.58 -38.38
N ALA A 244 15.47 11.86 -38.56
CA ALA A 244 16.55 10.87 -38.57
C ALA A 244 16.75 10.19 -37.20
N LEU A 245 16.51 10.88 -36.07
CA LEU A 245 16.52 10.25 -34.75
C LEU A 245 15.30 9.31 -34.60
N CYS A 246 14.10 9.75 -34.98
CA CYS A 246 12.89 8.94 -34.92
C CYS A 246 13.04 7.65 -35.74
N GLU A 247 13.62 7.73 -36.95
CA GLU A 247 13.90 6.55 -37.77
C GLU A 247 14.89 5.59 -37.07
N VAL A 248 15.97 6.11 -36.49
CA VAL A 248 16.96 5.27 -35.77
C VAL A 248 16.37 4.64 -34.50
N LEU A 249 15.58 5.38 -33.72
CA LEU A 249 14.89 4.84 -32.53
C LEU A 249 13.85 3.77 -32.89
N LEU A 250 13.03 4.01 -33.93
CA LEU A 250 12.10 3.02 -34.47
C LEU A 250 12.82 1.81 -35.09
N ASN A 251 14.08 1.95 -35.53
CA ASN A 251 14.92 0.83 -35.96
C ASN A 251 15.56 0.08 -34.78
N ILE A 252 15.80 0.72 -33.63
CA ILE A 252 16.33 0.09 -32.41
C ILE A 252 15.23 -0.64 -31.63
N SER A 253 13.99 -0.14 -31.61
CA SER A 253 12.84 -0.83 -31.01
C SER A 253 12.47 -2.16 -31.71
N LYS A 254 12.96 -2.40 -32.94
CA LYS A 254 12.93 -3.70 -33.65
C LYS A 254 13.80 -4.77 -32.98
N SER A 255 14.60 -4.42 -31.98
CA SER A 255 15.48 -5.37 -31.30
C SER A 255 14.71 -6.23 -30.29
N SER A 256 15.03 -7.52 -30.23
CA SER A 256 14.52 -8.47 -29.24
C SER A 256 15.11 -8.25 -27.83
N ASN A 257 15.53 -7.03 -27.52
CA ASN A 257 16.14 -6.65 -26.26
C ASN A 257 15.25 -5.57 -25.62
N GLU A 258 14.44 -6.00 -24.67
CA GLU A 258 13.41 -5.20 -23.99
C GLU A 258 13.97 -3.88 -23.42
N TYR A 259 15.24 -3.88 -22.99
CA TYR A 259 15.91 -2.67 -22.48
C TYR A 259 16.20 -1.63 -23.59
N LEU A 260 16.57 -2.07 -24.80
CA LEU A 260 16.77 -1.17 -25.95
C LEU A 260 15.44 -0.59 -26.46
N ALA A 261 14.36 -1.37 -26.44
CA ALA A 261 13.02 -0.87 -26.73
C ALA A 261 12.57 0.15 -25.67
N MET A 262 12.66 -0.21 -24.38
CA MET A 262 12.31 0.67 -23.26
C MET A 262 13.06 2.00 -23.31
N THR A 263 14.39 1.96 -23.40
CA THR A 263 15.21 3.19 -23.46
C THR A 263 14.99 4.00 -24.74
N SER A 264 14.48 3.40 -25.83
CA SER A 264 14.05 4.16 -27.01
C SER A 264 12.74 4.92 -26.76
N PHE A 265 11.77 4.34 -26.05
CA PHE A 265 10.56 5.06 -25.62
C PHE A 265 10.88 6.16 -24.62
N GLU A 266 11.77 5.91 -23.66
CA GLU A 266 12.22 6.94 -22.72
C GLU A 266 12.90 8.13 -23.44
N VAL A 267 13.48 7.94 -24.63
CA VAL A 267 13.97 9.06 -25.45
C VAL A 267 12.83 9.79 -26.15
N PHE A 268 11.84 9.08 -26.71
CA PHE A 268 10.63 9.70 -27.27
C PHE A 268 9.86 10.53 -26.21
N GLU A 269 9.67 9.98 -25.02
CA GLU A 269 9.01 10.68 -23.90
C GLU A 269 9.76 11.95 -23.48
N MET A 270 11.08 11.87 -23.28
CA MET A 270 11.90 13.05 -22.97
C MET A 270 11.90 14.10 -24.11
N ILE A 271 11.65 13.70 -25.36
CA ILE A 271 11.48 14.62 -26.49
C ILE A 271 10.11 15.31 -26.41
N PHE A 272 9.03 14.55 -26.22
CA PHE A 272 7.69 15.13 -26.08
C PHE A 272 7.57 16.04 -24.85
N GLU A 273 8.13 15.65 -23.69
CA GLU A 273 8.21 16.48 -22.49
C GLU A 273 9.05 17.74 -22.68
N GLY A 274 10.17 17.66 -23.41
CA GLY A 274 10.94 18.85 -23.81
C GLY A 274 10.11 19.80 -24.67
N MET A 275 9.26 19.26 -25.55
CA MET A 275 8.38 20.02 -26.44
C MET A 275 7.11 20.57 -25.77
N ALA A 276 6.81 20.21 -24.52
CA ALA A 276 5.70 20.77 -23.75
C ALA A 276 5.96 22.21 -23.23
N ASN A 277 7.17 22.74 -23.43
CA ASN A 277 7.51 24.13 -23.11
C ASN A 277 7.16 25.05 -24.28
N GLU A 278 6.55 26.21 -24.00
CA GLU A 278 5.85 27.12 -24.94
C GLU A 278 6.63 27.51 -26.22
N THR A 279 7.97 27.40 -26.24
CA THR A 279 8.82 27.75 -27.38
C THR A 279 8.94 26.63 -28.43
N ALA A 280 8.39 25.45 -28.18
CA ALA A 280 8.49 24.28 -29.06
C ALA A 280 7.21 23.93 -29.84
N THR A 281 6.04 24.44 -29.42
CA THR A 281 4.69 24.06 -29.89
C THR A 281 4.57 23.94 -31.41
N SER A 282 5.03 24.95 -32.15
CA SER A 282 5.02 25.04 -33.63
C SER A 282 5.71 23.88 -34.39
N LYS A 283 6.37 22.95 -33.70
CA LYS A 283 7.08 21.80 -34.27
C LYS A 283 6.40 20.45 -33.99
N LEU A 284 5.43 20.40 -33.06
CA LEU A 284 4.78 19.14 -32.66
C LEU A 284 3.91 18.53 -33.78
N PRO A 285 3.03 19.28 -34.49
CA PRO A 285 2.20 18.71 -35.54
C PRO A 285 3.03 18.01 -36.64
N ARG A 286 4.13 18.63 -37.09
CA ARG A 286 5.02 18.05 -38.11
C ARG A 286 5.74 16.79 -37.62
N LEU A 287 6.04 16.69 -36.32
CA LEU A 287 6.63 15.47 -35.76
C LEU A 287 5.61 14.32 -35.67
N LEU A 288 4.34 14.62 -35.33
CA LEU A 288 3.26 13.64 -35.37
C LEU A 288 2.95 13.17 -36.80
N GLU A 289 2.96 14.09 -37.78
CA GLU A 289 2.91 13.74 -39.21
C GLU A 289 4.01 12.73 -39.58
N VAL A 290 5.29 13.05 -39.31
CA VAL A 290 6.42 12.17 -39.66
C VAL A 290 6.34 10.80 -38.98
N ILE A 291 5.93 10.75 -37.70
CA ILE A 291 5.74 9.46 -37.02
C ILE A 291 4.58 8.69 -37.66
N SER A 292 3.50 9.36 -38.10
CA SER A 292 2.40 8.72 -38.83
C SER A 292 2.79 8.24 -40.25
N GLU A 293 3.68 8.96 -40.94
CA GLU A 293 4.27 8.57 -42.24
C GLU A 293 5.16 7.33 -42.09
N LEU A 294 5.92 7.22 -41.00
CA LEU A 294 6.82 6.09 -40.66
C LEU A 294 6.09 4.81 -40.18
N ARG A 295 4.83 4.62 -40.58
CA ARG A 295 3.95 3.50 -40.17
C ARG A 295 4.54 2.12 -40.48
N PRO A 296 4.73 1.23 -39.46
CA PRO A 296 5.09 -0.17 -39.67
C PRO A 296 4.04 -0.97 -40.44
N SER A 297 4.46 -2.11 -41.01
CA SER A 297 3.51 -3.01 -41.69
C SER A 297 2.45 -3.54 -40.70
N GLN A 298 1.20 -3.69 -41.16
CA GLN A 298 0.05 -4.03 -40.31
C GLN A 298 0.15 -5.38 -39.58
N ASN A 299 1.06 -6.25 -40.03
CA ASN A 299 1.30 -7.59 -39.47
C ASN A 299 2.58 -7.68 -38.61
N ASP A 300 3.31 -6.57 -38.43
CA ASP A 300 4.55 -6.58 -37.63
C ASP A 300 4.23 -6.49 -36.13
N SER A 301 4.15 -7.65 -35.49
CA SER A 301 3.85 -7.79 -34.06
C SER A 301 4.96 -7.32 -33.13
N GLN A 302 6.13 -6.95 -33.65
CA GLN A 302 7.24 -6.39 -32.87
C GLN A 302 7.28 -4.86 -32.97
N LEU A 303 7.06 -4.28 -34.15
CA LEU A 303 7.09 -2.83 -34.37
C LEU A 303 5.79 -2.10 -34.04
N LEU A 304 4.66 -2.73 -34.33
CA LEU A 304 3.40 -2.01 -34.33
C LEU A 304 2.94 -1.60 -32.91
N PRO A 305 3.06 -2.45 -31.86
CA PRO A 305 2.76 -2.02 -30.49
C PRO A 305 3.66 -0.85 -30.02
N PRO A 306 5.01 -0.87 -30.23
CA PRO A 306 5.86 0.31 -30.01
C PRO A 306 5.39 1.59 -30.70
N TRP A 307 5.07 1.53 -31.99
CA TRP A 307 4.69 2.70 -32.78
C TRP A 307 3.34 3.28 -32.32
N ILE A 308 2.37 2.40 -31.98
CA ILE A 308 1.09 2.80 -31.37
C ILE A 308 1.33 3.52 -30.02
N ALA A 309 2.23 3.02 -29.17
CA ALA A 309 2.54 3.66 -27.88
C ALA A 309 3.18 5.04 -28.03
N VAL A 310 4.10 5.22 -28.99
CA VAL A 310 4.72 6.52 -29.32
C VAL A 310 3.67 7.51 -29.81
N LEU A 311 2.74 7.10 -30.68
CA LEU A 311 1.63 7.95 -31.10
C LEU A 311 0.73 8.35 -29.92
N SER A 312 0.40 7.40 -29.02
CA SER A 312 -0.45 7.67 -27.86
C SER A 312 0.13 8.76 -26.95
N ARG A 313 1.44 8.70 -26.62
CA ARG A 313 2.11 9.73 -25.81
C ARG A 313 2.31 11.05 -26.56
N GLY A 314 2.48 10.99 -27.89
CA GLY A 314 2.57 12.18 -28.74
C GLY A 314 1.27 12.98 -28.81
N TYR A 315 0.12 12.29 -28.97
CA TYR A 315 -1.20 12.92 -28.96
C TYR A 315 -1.66 13.36 -27.57
N ASP A 316 -1.22 12.68 -26.51
CA ASP A 316 -1.37 13.14 -25.12
C ASP A 316 -0.73 14.52 -24.88
N VAL A 317 0.53 14.72 -25.32
CA VAL A 317 1.16 16.06 -25.25
C VAL A 317 0.53 17.05 -26.24
N SER A 318 0.04 16.59 -27.39
CA SER A 318 -0.73 17.41 -28.33
C SER A 318 -1.99 17.99 -27.69
N ALA A 319 -2.73 17.18 -26.92
CA ALA A 319 -3.94 17.62 -26.24
C ALA A 319 -3.66 18.61 -25.11
N GLN A 320 -2.49 18.54 -24.48
CA GLN A 320 -2.06 19.48 -23.43
C GLN A 320 -1.65 20.85 -23.98
N LEU A 321 -1.25 20.95 -25.25
CA LEU A 321 -0.83 22.20 -25.90
C LEU A 321 -1.90 22.80 -26.83
N GLU A 322 -2.54 21.96 -27.64
CA GLU A 322 -3.48 22.32 -28.70
C GLU A 322 -4.75 21.44 -28.58
N PRO A 323 -5.54 21.55 -27.49
CA PRO A 323 -6.65 20.65 -27.18
C PRO A 323 -7.73 20.61 -28.27
N GLU A 324 -8.16 21.77 -28.77
CA GLU A 324 -9.24 21.88 -29.76
C GLU A 324 -8.84 21.27 -31.12
N GLU A 325 -7.63 21.55 -31.62
CA GLU A 325 -7.16 20.97 -32.89
C GLU A 325 -6.90 19.46 -32.77
N THR A 326 -6.37 19.03 -31.62
CA THR A 326 -6.18 17.60 -31.32
C THR A 326 -7.52 16.86 -31.28
N PHE A 327 -8.54 17.44 -30.65
CA PHE A 327 -9.89 16.90 -30.62
C PHE A 327 -10.56 16.87 -32.00
N ALA A 328 -10.42 17.92 -32.80
CA ALA A 328 -10.96 17.95 -34.17
C ALA A 328 -10.40 16.83 -35.07
N LYS A 329 -9.13 16.45 -34.87
CA LYS A 329 -8.44 15.35 -35.57
C LYS A 329 -8.73 13.96 -34.99
N LEU A 330 -9.24 13.87 -33.75
CA LEU A 330 -9.43 12.63 -33.00
C LEU A 330 -10.23 11.54 -33.75
N PRO A 331 -11.31 11.81 -34.51
CA PRO A 331 -12.06 10.74 -35.20
C PRO A 331 -11.28 10.04 -36.30
N GLU A 332 -10.37 10.74 -36.98
CA GLU A 332 -9.55 10.17 -38.05
C GLU A 332 -8.44 9.29 -37.45
N LEU A 333 -7.82 9.75 -36.36
CA LEU A 333 -6.88 8.99 -35.55
C LEU A 333 -7.53 7.72 -34.95
N PHE A 334 -8.73 7.86 -34.36
CA PHE A 334 -9.50 6.74 -33.80
C PHE A 334 -9.82 5.69 -34.87
N THR A 335 -10.20 6.13 -36.08
CA THR A 335 -10.46 5.24 -37.23
C THR A 335 -9.18 4.56 -37.74
N MET A 336 -8.04 5.26 -37.69
CA MET A 336 -6.74 4.72 -38.09
C MET A 336 -6.26 3.62 -37.13
N ILE A 337 -6.40 3.84 -35.81
CA ILE A 337 -6.02 2.88 -34.78
C ILE A 337 -7.01 1.70 -34.69
N SER A 338 -8.33 1.94 -34.82
CA SER A 338 -9.36 0.88 -34.81
C SER A 338 -9.17 -0.13 -35.94
N GLY A 339 -8.56 0.28 -37.06
CA GLY A 339 -8.14 -0.62 -38.13
C GLY A 339 -7.20 -1.75 -37.69
N PHE A 340 -6.42 -1.58 -36.62
CA PHE A 340 -5.53 -2.63 -36.09
C PHE A 340 -6.25 -3.63 -35.16
N MET A 341 -7.46 -3.32 -34.69
CA MET A 341 -8.26 -4.22 -33.85
C MET A 341 -8.67 -5.50 -34.59
N SER A 342 -8.68 -5.51 -35.92
CA SER A 342 -8.92 -6.72 -36.73
C SER A 342 -7.67 -7.62 -36.89
N SER A 343 -6.53 -7.25 -36.29
CA SER A 343 -5.31 -8.07 -36.36
C SER A 343 -5.46 -9.40 -35.63
N SER A 344 -4.93 -10.47 -36.22
CA SER A 344 -4.88 -11.79 -35.61
C SER A 344 -4.01 -11.82 -34.34
N SER A 345 -2.98 -10.97 -34.25
CA SER A 345 -2.13 -10.88 -33.06
C SER A 345 -2.84 -10.17 -31.92
N HIS A 346 -3.04 -10.87 -30.80
CA HIS A 346 -3.58 -10.28 -29.58
C HIS A 346 -2.71 -9.13 -29.03
N SER A 347 -1.38 -9.15 -29.23
CA SER A 347 -0.51 -8.02 -28.83
C SER A 347 -0.84 -6.72 -29.56
N ILE A 348 -1.20 -6.80 -30.85
CA ILE A 348 -1.57 -5.64 -31.67
C ILE A 348 -2.94 -5.12 -31.22
N ARG A 349 -3.90 -6.01 -30.96
CA ARG A 349 -5.24 -5.62 -30.48
C ARG A 349 -5.22 -4.97 -29.09
N VAL A 350 -4.46 -5.53 -28.15
CA VAL A 350 -4.32 -4.96 -26.80
C VAL A 350 -3.76 -3.55 -26.89
N SER A 351 -2.60 -3.34 -27.51
CA SER A 351 -2.01 -1.99 -27.58
C SER A 351 -2.80 -1.01 -28.44
N ALA A 352 -3.52 -1.46 -29.47
CA ALA A 352 -4.49 -0.62 -30.17
C ALA A 352 -5.64 -0.19 -29.24
N SER A 353 -6.20 -1.09 -28.44
CA SER A 353 -7.24 -0.75 -27.46
C SER A 353 -6.74 0.16 -26.33
N GLU A 354 -5.52 -0.07 -25.81
CA GLU A 354 -4.89 0.79 -24.79
C GLU A 354 -4.65 2.22 -25.34
N CYS A 355 -4.28 2.35 -26.62
CA CYS A 355 -4.18 3.64 -27.28
C CYS A 355 -5.55 4.31 -27.47
N LEU A 356 -6.58 3.59 -27.95
CA LEU A 356 -7.93 4.16 -28.06
C LEU A 356 -8.49 4.63 -26.71
N ILE A 357 -8.21 3.90 -25.62
CA ILE A 357 -8.55 4.30 -24.24
C ILE A 357 -7.79 5.58 -23.85
N SER A 358 -6.47 5.62 -24.05
CA SER A 358 -5.64 6.79 -23.76
C SER A 358 -6.06 8.04 -24.54
N LEU A 359 -6.44 7.88 -25.81
CA LEU A 359 -6.94 8.97 -26.64
C LEU A 359 -8.30 9.48 -26.15
N MET A 360 -9.22 8.60 -25.75
CA MET A 360 -10.49 9.02 -25.16
C MET A 360 -10.33 9.69 -23.79
N ALA A 361 -9.34 9.26 -22.99
CA ALA A 361 -9.08 9.81 -21.67
C ALA A 361 -8.37 11.18 -21.70
N ASN A 362 -7.49 11.42 -22.67
CA ASN A 362 -6.60 12.59 -22.68
C ASN A 362 -6.88 13.58 -23.82
N CYS A 363 -7.50 13.17 -24.93
CA CYS A 363 -7.74 14.03 -26.11
C CYS A 363 -9.18 14.56 -26.23
N VAL A 364 -10.01 14.41 -25.19
CA VAL A 364 -11.35 15.04 -25.09
C VAL A 364 -11.25 16.21 -24.11
N PRO A 365 -11.32 17.48 -24.57
CA PRO A 365 -11.18 18.63 -23.68
C PRO A 365 -12.37 18.79 -22.73
N ASP A 366 -12.09 19.21 -21.49
CA ASP A 366 -13.12 19.49 -20.47
C ASP A 366 -14.14 20.55 -20.93
N SER A 367 -13.71 21.52 -21.73
CA SER A 367 -14.58 22.52 -22.37
C SER A 367 -15.65 21.90 -23.26
N VAL A 368 -15.35 20.82 -23.99
CA VAL A 368 -16.30 20.08 -24.84
C VAL A 368 -17.34 19.33 -24.00
N ILE A 369 -17.00 18.91 -22.78
CA ILE A 369 -17.94 18.24 -21.88
C ILE A 369 -18.86 19.27 -21.20
N ALA A 370 -18.30 20.42 -20.82
CA ALA A 370 -19.02 21.55 -20.22
C ALA A 370 -19.95 22.24 -21.24
N GLU A 371 -19.39 22.86 -22.29
CA GLU A 371 -20.09 23.71 -23.27
C GLU A 371 -19.65 23.40 -24.72
N PRO A 372 -20.10 22.27 -25.31
CA PRO A 372 -19.72 21.88 -26.67
C PRO A 372 -20.30 22.83 -27.73
N SER A 373 -19.53 23.10 -28.79
CA SER A 373 -20.04 23.75 -29.99
C SER A 373 -20.74 22.76 -30.94
N ILE A 374 -21.46 23.31 -31.92
CA ILE A 374 -22.11 22.56 -33.01
C ILE A 374 -21.08 21.79 -33.89
N PHE A 375 -19.79 22.12 -33.79
CA PHE A 375 -18.72 21.33 -34.43
C PHE A 375 -18.27 20.17 -33.55
N ASP A 376 -18.19 20.38 -32.24
CA ASP A 376 -17.77 19.35 -31.28
C ASP A 376 -18.80 18.22 -31.16
N GLU A 377 -20.09 18.55 -31.14
CA GLU A 377 -21.17 17.55 -31.20
C GLU A 377 -21.02 16.63 -32.43
N LYS A 378 -20.60 17.18 -33.58
CA LYS A 378 -20.33 16.41 -34.82
C LYS A 378 -19.05 15.59 -34.75
N VAL A 379 -18.06 16.00 -33.95
CA VAL A 379 -16.85 15.19 -33.64
C VAL A 379 -17.23 14.02 -32.74
N LEU A 380 -18.00 14.26 -31.68
CA LEU A 380 -18.52 13.22 -30.79
C LEU A 380 -19.43 12.22 -31.52
N GLU A 381 -20.31 12.69 -32.42
CA GLU A 381 -21.10 11.83 -33.30
C GLU A 381 -20.24 10.92 -34.20
N LYS A 382 -19.11 11.41 -34.74
CA LYS A 382 -18.20 10.58 -35.54
C LYS A 382 -17.57 9.48 -34.67
N LEU A 383 -17.14 9.82 -33.45
CA LEU A 383 -16.57 8.86 -32.50
C LEU A 383 -17.59 7.79 -32.11
N ALA A 384 -18.85 8.16 -31.85
CA ALA A 384 -19.93 7.19 -31.60
C ALA A 384 -20.16 6.24 -32.78
N LYS A 385 -20.12 6.74 -34.03
CA LYS A 385 -20.23 5.91 -35.24
C LYS A 385 -19.04 4.94 -35.36
N CYS A 386 -17.83 5.35 -34.96
CA CYS A 386 -16.67 4.46 -34.87
C CYS A 386 -16.82 3.39 -33.78
N ALA A 387 -17.43 3.73 -32.64
CA ALA A 387 -17.72 2.77 -31.59
C ALA A 387 -18.73 1.70 -32.04
N ILE A 388 -19.79 2.09 -32.75
CA ILE A 388 -20.77 1.14 -33.30
C ILE A 388 -20.11 0.21 -34.34
N ASP A 389 -19.24 0.74 -35.20
CA ASP A 389 -18.47 -0.07 -36.16
C ASP A 389 -17.53 -1.09 -35.47
N LEU A 390 -17.00 -0.78 -34.28
CA LEU A 390 -16.20 -1.72 -33.47
C LEU A 390 -16.99 -2.94 -32.96
N LEU A 391 -18.34 -2.93 -32.95
CA LEU A 391 -19.16 -4.11 -32.64
C LEU A 391 -19.34 -5.07 -33.84
N SER A 392 -18.99 -4.64 -35.05
CA SER A 392 -19.20 -5.46 -36.26
C SER A 392 -18.32 -6.72 -36.29
N VAL A 393 -18.75 -7.71 -37.09
CA VAL A 393 -18.17 -9.08 -37.12
C VAL A 393 -16.66 -9.09 -37.43
N LYS A 394 -16.14 -8.11 -38.19
CA LYS A 394 -14.69 -7.95 -38.45
C LYS A 394 -13.83 -7.76 -37.19
N TYR A 395 -14.43 -7.37 -36.07
CA TYR A 395 -13.76 -7.18 -34.78
C TYR A 395 -14.21 -8.18 -33.70
N GLN A 396 -14.89 -9.28 -34.07
CA GLN A 396 -15.40 -10.26 -33.10
C GLN A 396 -14.30 -10.89 -32.23
N ALA A 397 -13.10 -11.09 -32.78
CA ALA A 397 -11.91 -11.56 -32.06
C ALA A 397 -11.28 -10.50 -31.11
N ALA A 398 -11.85 -9.29 -31.09
CA ALA A 398 -11.41 -8.12 -30.35
C ALA A 398 -12.51 -7.54 -29.44
N TRP A 399 -13.67 -8.19 -29.31
CA TRP A 399 -14.82 -7.61 -28.60
C TRP A 399 -14.54 -7.27 -27.14
N MET A 400 -13.70 -8.05 -26.44
CA MET A 400 -13.34 -7.76 -25.04
C MET A 400 -12.42 -6.54 -24.95
N GLU A 401 -11.47 -6.40 -25.88
CA GLU A 401 -10.64 -5.22 -26.03
C GLU A 401 -11.49 -3.98 -26.42
N THR A 402 -12.45 -4.12 -27.35
CA THR A 402 -13.42 -3.10 -27.76
C THR A 402 -14.31 -2.62 -26.59
N PHE A 403 -14.77 -3.53 -25.74
CA PHE A 403 -15.58 -3.21 -24.57
C PHE A 403 -14.87 -2.29 -23.58
N ASN A 404 -13.55 -2.46 -23.40
CA ASN A 404 -12.75 -1.55 -22.57
C ASN A 404 -12.70 -0.13 -23.19
N VAL A 405 -12.57 -0.03 -24.52
CA VAL A 405 -12.63 1.25 -25.24
C VAL A 405 -14.00 1.92 -25.04
N MET A 406 -15.10 1.20 -25.22
CA MET A 406 -16.45 1.73 -25.00
C MET A 406 -16.68 2.18 -23.56
N GLY A 407 -16.19 1.42 -22.58
CA GLY A 407 -16.18 1.84 -21.18
C GLY A 407 -15.47 3.18 -21.00
N SER A 408 -14.28 3.33 -21.59
CA SER A 408 -13.53 4.60 -21.56
C SER A 408 -14.25 5.74 -22.28
N MET A 409 -15.07 5.46 -23.31
CA MET A 409 -15.89 6.49 -23.97
C MET A 409 -17.03 6.98 -23.08
N PHE A 410 -17.68 6.09 -22.31
CA PHE A 410 -18.68 6.51 -21.31
C PHE A 410 -18.03 7.30 -20.16
N ASP A 411 -16.87 6.85 -19.67
CA ASP A 411 -16.14 7.55 -18.60
C ASP A 411 -15.66 8.95 -19.06
N ALA A 412 -15.22 9.09 -20.32
CA ALA A 412 -14.76 10.35 -20.90
C ALA A 412 -15.89 11.33 -21.25
N LEU A 413 -16.93 10.88 -21.98
CA LEU A 413 -18.02 11.77 -22.39
C LEU A 413 -18.95 12.16 -21.22
N ARG A 414 -18.96 11.39 -20.12
CA ARG A 414 -19.81 11.63 -18.94
C ARG A 414 -21.27 11.88 -19.36
N TRP A 415 -21.89 12.97 -18.92
CA TRP A 415 -23.26 13.33 -19.29
C TRP A 415 -23.46 13.64 -20.78
N ARG A 416 -22.41 13.99 -21.54
CA ARG A 416 -22.46 14.13 -23.01
C ARG A 416 -22.49 12.76 -23.73
N ALA A 417 -22.43 11.64 -22.99
CA ALA A 417 -22.73 10.33 -23.57
C ALA A 417 -24.20 10.21 -24.01
N ASP A 418 -25.10 11.06 -23.50
CA ASP A 418 -26.47 11.20 -24.02
C ASP A 418 -26.60 12.45 -24.91
N PRO A 419 -27.21 12.37 -26.12
CA PRO A 419 -27.72 11.18 -26.82
C PRO A 419 -26.65 10.35 -27.53
N ILE A 420 -25.41 10.84 -27.59
CA ILE A 420 -24.35 10.40 -28.52
C ILE A 420 -24.08 8.89 -28.54
N LEU A 421 -24.08 8.21 -27.38
CA LEU A 421 -23.79 6.76 -27.25
C LEU A 421 -25.05 5.87 -27.07
N SER A 422 -26.26 6.41 -27.28
CA SER A 422 -27.53 5.67 -27.08
C SER A 422 -27.59 4.31 -27.81
N GLU A 423 -27.11 4.26 -29.06
CA GLU A 423 -27.14 3.03 -29.86
C GLU A 423 -26.07 2.00 -29.43
N VAL A 424 -24.99 2.44 -28.77
CA VAL A 424 -24.01 1.53 -28.14
C VAL A 424 -24.66 0.84 -26.94
N VAL A 425 -25.43 1.58 -26.12
CA VAL A 425 -26.22 1.00 -25.01
C VAL A 425 -27.24 0.00 -25.53
N ARG A 426 -27.96 0.31 -26.63
CA ARG A 426 -28.90 -0.62 -27.27
C ARG A 426 -28.21 -1.92 -27.69
N ALA A 427 -27.17 -1.83 -28.51
CA ALA A 427 -26.48 -2.99 -29.06
C ALA A 427 -25.87 -3.90 -27.97
N ILE A 428 -25.24 -3.30 -26.94
CA ILE A 428 -24.67 -4.07 -25.82
C ILE A 428 -25.78 -4.69 -24.95
N GLY A 429 -26.89 -3.97 -24.72
CA GLY A 429 -28.05 -4.50 -23.99
C GLY A 429 -28.76 -5.66 -24.69
N GLU A 430 -28.81 -5.65 -26.02
CA GLU A 430 -29.35 -6.74 -26.84
C GLU A 430 -28.40 -7.93 -26.89
N LEU A 431 -27.10 -7.72 -27.09
CA LEU A 431 -26.06 -8.76 -26.98
C LEU A 431 -26.10 -9.44 -25.59
N ARG A 432 -26.15 -8.64 -24.52
CA ARG A 432 -26.25 -9.11 -23.13
C ARG A 432 -27.52 -9.93 -22.87
N GLY A 433 -28.64 -9.54 -23.50
CA GLY A 433 -29.92 -10.22 -23.37
C GLY A 433 -29.96 -11.60 -24.03
N SER A 434 -29.08 -11.88 -25.00
CA SER A 434 -29.02 -13.19 -25.65
C SER A 434 -28.44 -14.28 -24.73
N GLU A 435 -28.98 -15.50 -24.79
CA GLU A 435 -28.57 -16.58 -23.90
C GLU A 435 -27.15 -17.09 -24.19
N SER A 436 -26.82 -17.25 -25.48
CA SER A 436 -25.56 -17.79 -25.99
C SER A 436 -24.34 -16.87 -25.83
N PHE A 437 -24.53 -15.60 -25.46
CA PHE A 437 -23.43 -14.66 -25.31
C PHE A 437 -22.63 -14.92 -24.03
N ALA A 438 -21.31 -15.12 -24.18
CA ALA A 438 -20.40 -15.44 -23.07
C ALA A 438 -19.90 -14.19 -22.32
N GLY A 439 -19.77 -13.04 -22.98
CA GLY A 439 -19.19 -11.79 -22.45
C GLY A 439 -20.10 -11.02 -21.48
N LYS A 440 -20.88 -11.73 -20.66
CA LYS A 440 -21.97 -11.17 -19.87
C LYS A 440 -21.49 -10.26 -18.75
N LYS A 441 -20.29 -10.48 -18.19
CA LYS A 441 -19.73 -9.68 -17.09
C LYS A 441 -19.16 -8.36 -17.61
N GLU A 442 -18.55 -8.41 -18.77
CA GLU A 442 -17.93 -7.30 -19.47
C GLU A 442 -19.03 -6.36 -19.99
N ALA A 443 -20.12 -6.90 -20.55
CA ALA A 443 -21.30 -6.12 -20.89
C ALA A 443 -22.02 -5.52 -19.67
N ASP A 444 -22.05 -6.19 -18.51
CA ASP A 444 -22.57 -5.60 -17.26
C ASP A 444 -21.74 -4.39 -16.81
N GLU A 445 -20.41 -4.42 -16.97
CA GLU A 445 -19.53 -3.31 -16.62
C GLU A 445 -19.75 -2.09 -17.53
N ILE A 446 -19.87 -2.29 -18.85
CA ILE A 446 -20.12 -1.18 -19.80
C ILE A 446 -21.51 -0.58 -19.57
N LEU A 447 -22.54 -1.42 -19.37
CA LEU A 447 -23.89 -0.94 -19.04
C LEU A 447 -23.91 -0.20 -17.70
N GLY A 448 -23.08 -0.60 -16.73
CA GLY A 448 -22.83 0.16 -15.52
C GLY A 448 -22.22 1.53 -15.80
N LYS A 449 -21.15 1.61 -16.59
CA LYS A 449 -20.54 2.89 -16.99
C LYS A 449 -21.52 3.78 -17.75
N ALA A 450 -22.36 3.21 -18.62
CA ALA A 450 -23.43 3.94 -19.30
C ALA A 450 -24.49 4.47 -18.32
N ILE A 451 -24.88 3.72 -17.29
CA ILE A 451 -25.78 4.18 -16.22
C ILE A 451 -25.17 5.35 -15.45
N ARG A 452 -23.87 5.33 -15.16
CA ARG A 452 -23.16 6.44 -14.50
C ARG A 452 -23.05 7.68 -15.39
N ALA A 453 -22.78 7.48 -16.68
CA ALA A 453 -22.55 8.55 -17.64
C ALA A 453 -23.86 9.24 -18.09
N MET A 454 -24.82 8.45 -18.59
CA MET A 454 -26.08 8.93 -19.17
C MET A 454 -27.23 9.05 -18.15
N GLY A 455 -27.07 8.46 -16.96
CA GLY A 455 -28.11 8.34 -15.95
C GLY A 455 -29.04 7.12 -16.16
N PRO A 456 -29.63 6.57 -15.07
CA PRO A 456 -30.51 5.41 -15.13
C PRO A 456 -31.79 5.65 -15.95
N GLU A 457 -32.41 6.83 -15.84
CA GLU A 457 -33.62 7.21 -16.57
C GLU A 457 -33.46 6.97 -18.08
N ARG A 458 -32.37 7.47 -18.63
CA ARG A 458 -32.07 7.35 -20.05
C ARG A 458 -31.76 5.91 -20.45
N VAL A 459 -30.93 5.19 -19.69
CA VAL A 459 -30.61 3.78 -19.98
C VAL A 459 -31.86 2.90 -19.91
N LEU A 460 -32.79 3.16 -18.98
CA LEU A 460 -34.05 2.42 -18.87
C LEU A 460 -35.06 2.79 -19.96
N SER A 461 -35.01 4.00 -20.53
CA SER A 461 -35.79 4.34 -21.73
C SER A 461 -35.35 3.51 -22.96
N ILE A 462 -34.08 3.10 -23.02
CA ILE A 462 -33.52 2.26 -24.09
C ILE A 462 -33.72 0.76 -23.77
N LEU A 463 -33.52 0.38 -22.51
CA LEU A 463 -33.54 -1.00 -22.00
C LEU A 463 -34.54 -1.16 -20.84
N PRO A 464 -35.86 -1.15 -21.10
CA PRO A 464 -36.88 -1.14 -20.03
C PRO A 464 -36.89 -2.44 -19.21
N LEU A 465 -37.16 -2.31 -17.91
CA LEU A 465 -37.15 -3.43 -16.96
C LEU A 465 -38.23 -4.50 -17.25
N ASN A 466 -39.39 -4.09 -17.78
CA ASN A 466 -40.53 -4.96 -18.12
C ASN A 466 -41.05 -5.88 -16.98
N LEU A 467 -40.91 -5.47 -15.71
CA LEU A 467 -41.28 -6.31 -14.54
C LEU A 467 -42.75 -6.21 -14.11
N ILE A 468 -43.42 -5.06 -14.32
CA ILE A 468 -44.82 -4.85 -13.91
C ILE A 468 -45.78 -5.49 -14.91
N LYS A 469 -45.66 -5.08 -16.18
CA LYS A 469 -46.43 -5.54 -17.33
C LYS A 469 -45.43 -6.04 -18.38
N GLN A 470 -45.31 -7.35 -18.51
CA GLN A 470 -44.45 -7.94 -19.54
C GLN A 470 -45.06 -7.69 -20.93
N LYS A 471 -44.23 -7.28 -21.89
CA LYS A 471 -44.64 -7.16 -23.30
C LYS A 471 -44.25 -8.46 -24.00
N ALA A 472 -45.16 -9.04 -24.79
CA ALA A 472 -44.85 -10.22 -25.59
C ALA A 472 -43.59 -10.00 -26.44
N GLY A 473 -42.64 -10.94 -26.38
CA GLY A 473 -41.35 -10.82 -27.06
C GLY A 473 -40.30 -9.93 -26.38
N GLN A 474 -40.52 -9.44 -25.16
CA GLN A 474 -39.51 -8.70 -24.39
C GLN A 474 -39.37 -9.19 -22.93
N PRO A 475 -38.36 -10.03 -22.62
CA PRO A 475 -38.20 -10.60 -21.27
C PRO A 475 -37.87 -9.54 -20.21
N GLY A 476 -38.21 -9.86 -18.95
CA GLY A 476 -37.96 -8.99 -17.80
C GLY A 476 -36.47 -8.85 -17.47
N ARG A 477 -35.95 -7.62 -17.44
CA ARG A 477 -34.52 -7.32 -17.22
C ARG A 477 -34.17 -7.17 -15.74
N ALA A 478 -34.62 -8.09 -14.89
CA ALA A 478 -34.35 -8.07 -13.44
C ALA A 478 -32.83 -8.06 -13.11
N TRP A 479 -32.00 -8.59 -14.02
CA TRP A 479 -30.53 -8.52 -13.95
C TRP A 479 -29.95 -7.10 -13.95
N MET A 480 -30.71 -6.07 -14.33
CA MET A 480 -30.26 -4.67 -14.29
C MET A 480 -30.28 -4.09 -12.87
N LEU A 481 -31.12 -4.60 -11.95
CA LEU A 481 -31.26 -4.03 -10.60
C LEU A 481 -29.92 -4.04 -9.81
N PRO A 482 -29.11 -5.13 -9.82
CA PRO A 482 -27.78 -5.12 -9.20
C PRO A 482 -26.75 -4.19 -9.87
N ILE A 483 -26.94 -3.86 -11.15
CA ILE A 483 -26.05 -2.94 -11.89
C ILE A 483 -26.40 -1.50 -11.52
N LEU A 484 -27.70 -1.14 -11.59
CA LEU A 484 -28.22 0.16 -11.14
C LEU A 484 -27.73 0.46 -9.71
N ARG A 485 -27.81 -0.52 -8.80
CA ARG A 485 -27.35 -0.41 -7.40
C ARG A 485 -25.86 -0.07 -7.24
N ASP A 486 -25.01 -0.52 -8.15
CA ASP A 486 -23.56 -0.35 -8.07
C ASP A 486 -23.03 0.81 -8.95
N TYR A 487 -23.88 1.43 -9.79
CA TYR A 487 -23.47 2.43 -10.79
C TYR A 487 -24.31 3.71 -10.86
N VAL A 488 -25.53 3.77 -10.30
CA VAL A 488 -26.29 5.04 -10.25
C VAL A 488 -25.60 6.03 -9.30
N SER A 489 -25.39 7.24 -9.79
CA SER A 489 -24.89 8.43 -9.09
C SER A 489 -25.28 9.66 -9.93
N ASN A 490 -25.45 10.83 -9.30
CA ASN A 490 -25.64 12.13 -9.95
C ASN A 490 -26.77 12.15 -11.02
N THR A 491 -28.01 12.01 -10.57
CA THR A 491 -29.19 11.86 -11.44
C THR A 491 -30.43 12.53 -10.85
N ASN A 492 -31.58 12.40 -11.51
CA ASN A 492 -32.87 12.89 -11.03
C ASN A 492 -33.44 11.92 -9.99
N LEU A 493 -33.56 12.33 -8.73
CA LEU A 493 -34.24 11.58 -7.67
C LEU A 493 -35.73 11.38 -7.98
N GLN A 494 -36.35 12.31 -8.72
CA GLN A 494 -37.76 12.19 -9.14
C GLN A 494 -38.01 10.95 -10.01
N HIS A 495 -37.03 10.50 -10.81
CA HIS A 495 -37.15 9.27 -11.59
C HIS A 495 -37.28 8.02 -10.69
N PHE A 496 -36.65 8.01 -9.50
CA PHE A 496 -36.89 6.94 -8.52
C PHE A 496 -38.36 6.92 -8.08
N ARG A 497 -38.94 8.10 -7.81
CA ARG A 497 -40.34 8.25 -7.37
C ARG A 497 -41.37 7.90 -8.44
N THR A 498 -41.06 8.11 -9.73
CA THR A 498 -42.01 7.83 -10.83
C THR A 498 -41.96 6.39 -11.34
N GLU A 499 -40.79 5.75 -11.38
CA GLU A 499 -40.61 4.42 -11.98
C GLU A 499 -40.29 3.32 -10.95
N LEU A 500 -39.38 3.57 -10.01
CA LEU A 500 -38.88 2.54 -9.09
C LEU A 500 -39.74 2.39 -7.83
N GLU A 501 -40.26 3.48 -7.27
CA GLU A 501 -41.17 3.43 -6.13
C GLU A 501 -42.48 2.70 -6.48
N PRO A 502 -43.19 2.99 -7.59
CA PRO A 502 -44.43 2.28 -7.94
C PRO A 502 -44.16 0.83 -8.36
N LEU A 503 -42.99 0.54 -8.94
CA LEU A 503 -42.53 -0.83 -9.15
C LEU A 503 -42.39 -1.57 -7.80
N SER A 504 -41.78 -0.95 -6.79
CA SER A 504 -41.69 -1.56 -5.45
C SER A 504 -43.06 -1.73 -4.81
N GLN A 505 -43.97 -0.76 -4.94
CA GLN A 505 -45.33 -0.88 -4.40
C GLN A 505 -46.09 -2.04 -5.07
N ALA A 506 -46.02 -2.17 -6.41
CA ALA A 506 -46.67 -3.25 -7.15
C ALA A 506 -46.09 -4.64 -6.81
N MET A 507 -44.78 -4.77 -6.57
CA MET A 507 -44.19 -6.03 -6.12
C MET A 507 -44.53 -6.34 -4.66
N LEU A 508 -44.57 -5.34 -3.79
CA LEU A 508 -44.97 -5.50 -2.38
C LEU A 508 -46.45 -5.88 -2.27
N GLN A 509 -47.32 -5.32 -3.11
CA GLN A 509 -48.74 -5.72 -3.18
C GLN A 509 -48.87 -7.20 -3.54
N ARG A 510 -48.17 -7.69 -4.58
CA ARG A 510 -48.16 -9.12 -4.94
C ARG A 510 -47.67 -10.05 -3.82
N VAL A 511 -46.78 -9.57 -2.94
CA VAL A 511 -46.36 -10.29 -1.73
C VAL A 511 -47.47 -10.28 -0.66
N GLY A 512 -48.14 -9.14 -0.47
CA GLY A 512 -49.25 -8.99 0.48
C GLY A 512 -50.51 -9.77 0.09
N ASP A 513 -50.86 -9.81 -1.20
CA ASP A 513 -52.03 -10.52 -1.74
C ASP A 513 -51.97 -12.04 -1.49
N HIS A 514 -50.77 -12.61 -1.31
CA HIS A 514 -50.59 -14.03 -0.94
C HIS A 514 -50.81 -14.31 0.57
N GLY A 515 -50.79 -13.27 1.41
CA GLY A 515 -51.03 -13.37 2.84
C GLY A 515 -50.11 -14.37 3.56
N ALA A 516 -50.70 -15.21 4.41
CA ALA A 516 -49.99 -16.11 5.33
C ALA A 516 -49.71 -17.52 4.77
N ALA A 517 -50.01 -17.80 3.50
CA ALA A 517 -49.72 -19.08 2.88
C ALA A 517 -48.21 -19.29 2.64
N GLU A 518 -47.77 -20.55 2.48
CA GLU A 518 -46.34 -20.87 2.33
C GLU A 518 -45.71 -20.15 1.13
N LYS A 519 -44.65 -19.37 1.39
CA LYS A 519 -44.01 -18.54 0.36
C LYS A 519 -43.46 -19.40 -0.78
N THR A 520 -44.11 -19.32 -1.95
CA THR A 520 -43.62 -19.84 -3.24
C THR A 520 -42.25 -19.26 -3.61
N MET A 521 -41.63 -19.77 -4.68
CA MET A 521 -40.35 -19.21 -5.15
C MET A 521 -40.52 -17.76 -5.64
N ASP A 522 -41.63 -17.44 -6.29
CA ASP A 522 -41.87 -16.15 -6.94
C ASP A 522 -42.09 -15.03 -5.93
N ILE A 523 -42.73 -15.32 -4.79
CA ILE A 523 -42.88 -14.38 -3.68
C ILE A 523 -41.51 -14.03 -3.07
N LYS A 524 -40.66 -15.04 -2.86
CA LYS A 524 -39.27 -14.83 -2.40
C LYS A 524 -38.48 -13.99 -3.42
N ILE A 525 -38.78 -14.11 -4.71
CA ILE A 525 -38.22 -13.27 -5.77
C ILE A 525 -38.76 -11.84 -5.72
N PHE A 526 -40.08 -11.63 -5.57
CA PHE A 526 -40.67 -10.30 -5.39
C PHE A 526 -40.16 -9.59 -4.13
N GLU A 527 -40.04 -10.28 -2.99
CA GLU A 527 -39.39 -9.76 -1.78
C GLU A 527 -37.92 -9.37 -2.01
N THR A 528 -37.20 -10.15 -2.82
CA THR A 528 -35.81 -9.82 -3.18
C THR A 528 -35.74 -8.65 -4.16
N ILE A 529 -36.70 -8.51 -5.08
CA ILE A 529 -36.80 -7.38 -6.02
C ILE A 529 -37.12 -6.09 -5.25
N VAL A 530 -38.07 -6.10 -4.30
CA VAL A 530 -38.34 -4.95 -3.40
C VAL A 530 -37.06 -4.52 -2.69
N LYS A 531 -36.33 -5.46 -2.06
CA LYS A 531 -35.04 -5.16 -1.40
C LYS A 531 -33.98 -4.63 -2.38
N GLN A 532 -33.91 -5.16 -3.60
CA GLN A 532 -32.99 -4.64 -4.61
C GLN A 532 -33.34 -3.24 -5.06
N ILE A 533 -34.63 -2.90 -5.20
CA ILE A 533 -35.07 -1.55 -5.59
C ILE A 533 -34.65 -0.51 -4.55
N TRP A 534 -34.97 -0.73 -3.26
CA TRP A 534 -34.60 0.20 -2.20
C TRP A 534 -33.08 0.29 -1.98
N ALA A 535 -32.32 -0.78 -2.26
CA ALA A 535 -30.87 -0.73 -2.27
C ALA A 535 -30.26 0.14 -3.40
N ILE A 536 -31.03 0.50 -4.45
CA ILE A 536 -30.60 1.46 -5.48
C ILE A 536 -30.76 2.91 -4.99
N LEU A 537 -31.69 3.19 -4.07
CA LEU A 537 -31.98 4.56 -3.59
C LEU A 537 -30.71 5.34 -3.15
N PRO A 538 -29.74 4.78 -2.41
CA PRO A 538 -28.50 5.49 -2.09
C PRO A 538 -27.72 6.06 -3.27
N GLY A 539 -27.85 5.47 -4.47
CA GLY A 539 -27.24 6.01 -5.69
C GLY A 539 -28.01 7.19 -6.29
N TYR A 540 -29.34 7.20 -6.17
CA TYR A 540 -30.16 8.38 -6.49
C TYR A 540 -29.95 9.52 -5.48
N CYS A 541 -29.44 9.21 -4.29
CA CYS A 541 -29.11 10.17 -3.24
C CYS A 541 -27.68 10.72 -3.31
N ASP A 542 -26.86 10.27 -4.27
CA ASP A 542 -25.50 10.77 -4.50
C ASP A 542 -25.54 11.95 -5.49
N LEU A 543 -25.42 13.18 -4.97
CA LEU A 543 -25.51 14.44 -5.72
C LEU A 543 -26.69 14.53 -6.72
N PRO A 544 -27.97 14.34 -6.31
CA PRO A 544 -29.09 14.49 -7.23
C PRO A 544 -29.29 15.92 -7.73
N LEU A 545 -29.73 16.04 -8.98
CA LEU A 545 -29.84 17.31 -9.71
C LEU A 545 -31.11 18.11 -9.40
N ASP A 546 -32.12 17.44 -8.84
CA ASP A 546 -33.50 17.89 -8.66
C ASP A 546 -33.96 17.88 -7.19
N LEU A 547 -33.00 17.82 -6.24
CA LEU A 547 -33.23 17.49 -4.83
C LEU A 547 -34.36 18.28 -4.18
N THR A 548 -34.40 19.60 -4.40
CA THR A 548 -35.39 20.51 -3.79
C THR A 548 -36.81 20.30 -4.29
N GLU A 549 -36.99 19.71 -5.49
CA GLU A 549 -38.29 19.38 -6.07
C GLU A 549 -38.68 17.92 -5.78
N ALA A 550 -37.71 17.00 -5.85
CA ALA A 550 -37.92 15.58 -5.66
C ALA A 550 -38.08 15.16 -4.18
N PHE A 551 -37.36 15.80 -3.26
CA PHE A 551 -37.45 15.53 -1.82
C PHE A 551 -38.54 16.39 -1.17
N ASP A 552 -39.81 16.01 -1.42
CA ASP A 552 -40.98 16.65 -0.83
C ASP A 552 -41.46 15.97 0.47
N ILE A 553 -42.46 16.59 1.12
CA ILE A 553 -43.08 16.08 2.36
C ILE A 553 -43.62 14.65 2.20
N LYS A 554 -44.22 14.32 1.05
CA LYS A 554 -44.79 12.98 0.80
C LYS A 554 -43.68 11.94 0.68
N PHE A 555 -42.58 12.28 0.03
CA PHE A 555 -41.41 11.39 -0.04
C PHE A 555 -40.81 11.17 1.35
N ALA A 556 -40.67 12.23 2.15
CA ALA A 556 -40.26 12.10 3.54
C ALA A 556 -41.21 11.19 4.35
N GLU A 557 -42.53 11.35 4.22
CA GLU A 557 -43.55 10.48 4.82
C GLU A 557 -43.39 9.01 4.38
N ILE A 558 -43.15 8.74 3.10
CA ILE A 558 -42.91 7.38 2.57
C ILE A 558 -41.67 6.76 3.23
N LEU A 559 -40.56 7.50 3.28
CA LEU A 559 -39.32 7.03 3.93
C LEU A 559 -39.51 6.79 5.44
N VAL A 560 -40.26 7.65 6.13
CA VAL A 560 -40.61 7.49 7.56
C VAL A 560 -41.45 6.24 7.79
N ASN A 561 -42.47 6.00 6.95
CA ASN A 561 -43.30 4.80 7.03
C ASN A 561 -42.49 3.51 6.80
N ILE A 562 -41.52 3.53 5.88
CA ILE A 562 -40.60 2.41 5.65
C ILE A 562 -39.64 2.22 6.83
N LEU A 563 -39.10 3.31 7.40
CA LEU A 563 -38.22 3.26 8.57
C LEU A 563 -38.92 2.62 9.78
N TYR A 564 -40.18 2.94 10.06
CA TYR A 564 -40.93 2.21 11.08
C TYR A 564 -41.25 0.78 10.64
N GLY A 565 -41.92 0.59 9.50
CA GLY A 565 -42.56 -0.68 9.13
C GLY A 565 -41.64 -1.80 8.59
N GLN A 566 -40.48 -1.48 8.00
CA GLN A 566 -39.63 -2.46 7.32
C GLN A 566 -38.19 -2.45 7.85
N VAL A 567 -37.96 -3.20 8.93
CA VAL A 567 -36.65 -3.30 9.63
C VAL A 567 -35.49 -3.63 8.68
N ASP A 568 -35.70 -4.54 7.72
CA ASP A 568 -34.70 -4.96 6.75
C ASP A 568 -34.23 -3.84 5.80
N LEU A 569 -35.05 -2.82 5.55
CA LEU A 569 -34.71 -1.69 4.67
C LEU A 569 -34.09 -0.52 5.43
N ARG A 570 -34.15 -0.49 6.78
CA ARG A 570 -33.65 0.62 7.60
C ARG A 570 -32.20 0.99 7.25
N SER A 571 -31.36 0.02 6.88
CA SER A 571 -29.96 0.25 6.48
C SER A 571 -29.81 1.01 5.15
N ASP A 572 -30.60 0.67 4.13
CA ASP A 572 -30.52 1.32 2.82
C ASP A 572 -31.15 2.73 2.87
N ILE A 573 -32.26 2.90 3.60
CA ILE A 573 -32.88 4.23 3.80
C ILE A 573 -31.96 5.15 4.61
N CYS A 574 -31.38 4.68 5.72
CA CYS A 574 -30.43 5.50 6.50
C CYS A 574 -29.20 5.88 5.68
N ARG A 575 -28.68 4.96 4.85
CA ARG A 575 -27.56 5.25 3.96
C ARG A 575 -27.93 6.27 2.89
N ALA A 576 -29.12 6.16 2.28
CA ALA A 576 -29.61 7.12 1.29
C ALA A 576 -29.70 8.54 1.87
N LEU A 577 -30.35 8.70 3.03
CA LEU A 577 -30.45 9.97 3.73
C LEU A 577 -29.07 10.54 4.16
N GLN A 578 -28.17 9.67 4.62
CA GLN A 578 -26.78 10.04 4.92
C GLN A 578 -26.06 10.55 3.65
N THR A 579 -26.20 9.86 2.51
CA THR A 579 -25.54 10.23 1.25
C THR A 579 -26.07 11.56 0.68
N LEU A 580 -27.37 11.88 0.82
CA LEU A 580 -27.90 13.21 0.45
C LEU A 580 -27.14 14.35 1.14
N ILE A 581 -26.84 14.19 2.42
CA ILE A 581 -26.21 15.22 3.25
C ILE A 581 -24.69 15.24 3.01
N GLU A 582 -24.02 14.09 3.19
CA GLU A 582 -22.56 14.00 3.12
C GLU A 582 -22.00 14.36 1.74
N SER A 583 -22.72 14.04 0.65
CA SER A 583 -22.29 14.38 -0.71
C SER A 583 -22.35 15.90 -0.97
N ASN A 584 -23.45 16.57 -0.64
CA ASN A 584 -23.58 18.02 -0.78
C ASN A 584 -22.60 18.77 0.15
N GLN A 585 -22.41 18.31 1.39
CA GLN A 585 -21.39 18.86 2.29
C GLN A 585 -19.96 18.73 1.73
N ALA A 586 -19.63 17.60 1.09
CA ALA A 586 -18.32 17.41 0.46
C ALA A 586 -18.06 18.43 -0.66
N ILE A 587 -19.07 18.81 -1.46
CA ILE A 587 -18.96 19.86 -2.48
C ILE A 587 -18.71 21.24 -1.85
N ILE A 588 -19.46 21.59 -0.79
CA ILE A 588 -19.32 22.87 -0.07
C ILE A 588 -17.91 22.99 0.54
N ALA A 589 -17.33 21.88 1.01
CA ALA A 589 -16.00 21.82 1.62
C ALA A 589 -14.81 21.87 0.62
N ILE A 590 -15.05 21.94 -0.69
CA ILE A 590 -13.95 22.06 -1.69
C ILE A 590 -13.36 23.47 -1.64
N GLU A 591 -12.10 23.58 -1.19
CA GLU A 591 -11.30 24.80 -1.35
C GLU A 591 -10.87 24.98 -2.82
N GLY A 592 -10.85 26.23 -3.31
CA GLY A 592 -10.51 26.57 -4.70
C GLY A 592 -11.69 26.92 -5.60
N GLU A 593 -11.42 27.05 -6.91
CA GLU A 593 -12.38 27.45 -7.95
C GLU A 593 -13.48 26.40 -8.18
N GLU A 594 -14.54 26.73 -8.94
CA GLU A 594 -15.64 25.80 -9.23
C GLU A 594 -15.39 24.98 -10.50
N ASP A 595 -14.94 23.73 -10.31
CA ASP A 595 -14.86 22.72 -11.36
C ASP A 595 -16.13 21.85 -11.37
N LEU A 596 -17.01 22.05 -12.34
CA LEU A 596 -18.27 21.30 -12.48
C LEU A 596 -18.09 19.84 -12.94
N LEU A 597 -16.90 19.46 -13.42
CA LEU A 597 -16.56 18.09 -13.82
C LEU A 597 -16.08 17.27 -12.62
N LEU A 598 -15.33 17.87 -11.70
CA LEU A 598 -15.02 17.28 -10.40
C LEU A 598 -16.26 17.30 -9.48
N GLN A 599 -17.04 18.39 -9.47
CA GLN A 599 -18.25 18.54 -8.65
C GLN A 599 -19.50 17.83 -9.22
N SER A 600 -19.36 17.11 -10.35
CA SER A 600 -20.46 16.37 -11.00
C SER A 600 -21.73 17.21 -11.20
N ARG A 601 -21.61 18.34 -11.90
CA ARG A 601 -22.69 19.29 -12.25
C ARG A 601 -23.36 20.04 -11.08
N VAL A 602 -23.05 19.73 -9.81
CA VAL A 602 -23.63 20.42 -8.64
C VAL A 602 -22.65 21.48 -8.14
N SER A 603 -22.91 22.76 -8.42
CA SER A 603 -22.09 23.86 -7.89
C SER A 603 -22.23 24.02 -6.38
N LYS A 604 -21.31 24.73 -5.72
CA LYS A 604 -21.35 25.00 -4.28
C LYS A 604 -22.62 25.76 -3.89
N ALA A 605 -23.09 26.66 -4.76
CA ALA A 605 -24.35 27.40 -4.58
C ALA A 605 -25.60 26.51 -4.71
N ALA A 606 -25.55 25.43 -5.50
CA ALA A 606 -26.62 24.43 -5.56
C ALA A 606 -26.58 23.50 -4.34
N ALA A 607 -25.39 23.01 -3.96
CA ALA A 607 -25.19 22.18 -2.78
C ALA A 607 -25.63 22.88 -1.48
N GLN A 608 -25.34 24.19 -1.34
CA GLN A 608 -25.79 24.99 -0.20
C GLN A 608 -27.34 25.03 -0.11
N LYS A 609 -28.03 25.31 -1.21
CA LYS A 609 -29.51 25.29 -1.27
C LYS A 609 -30.10 23.91 -0.97
N ASN A 610 -29.44 22.84 -1.42
CA ASN A 610 -29.83 21.47 -1.12
C ASN A 610 -29.76 21.20 0.40
N ILE A 611 -28.70 21.65 1.06
CA ILE A 611 -28.55 21.53 2.52
C ILE A 611 -29.59 22.38 3.26
N GLU A 612 -29.85 23.61 2.83
CA GLU A 612 -30.88 24.48 3.39
C GLU A 612 -32.29 23.88 3.28
N HIS A 613 -32.61 23.23 2.15
CA HIS A 613 -33.87 22.50 1.97
C HIS A 613 -33.97 21.29 2.90
N LEU A 614 -32.93 20.46 2.98
CA LEU A 614 -32.88 19.29 3.87
C LEU A 614 -32.97 19.68 5.36
N ALA A 615 -32.43 20.84 5.74
CA ALA A 615 -32.49 21.34 7.12
C ALA A 615 -33.94 21.54 7.60
N THR A 616 -34.87 21.94 6.72
CA THR A 616 -36.30 22.11 7.09
C THR A 616 -37.00 20.80 7.49
N PHE A 617 -36.41 19.64 7.16
CA PHE A 617 -36.90 18.32 7.56
C PHE A 617 -36.18 17.76 8.81
N ALA A 618 -35.12 18.42 9.30
CA ALA A 618 -34.19 17.84 10.26
C ALA A 618 -34.82 17.51 11.62
N SER A 619 -35.50 18.45 12.30
CA SER A 619 -36.15 18.18 13.61
C SER A 619 -37.18 17.04 13.54
N ASN A 620 -37.94 16.93 12.45
CA ASN A 620 -38.89 15.84 12.23
C ASN A 620 -38.18 14.49 11.98
N MET A 621 -37.19 14.47 11.08
CA MET A 621 -36.46 13.24 10.73
C MET A 621 -35.61 12.74 11.91
N LEU A 622 -34.96 13.63 12.67
CA LEU A 622 -34.26 13.29 13.91
C LEU A 622 -35.21 12.66 14.93
N SER A 623 -36.42 13.21 15.10
CA SER A 623 -37.43 12.66 16.03
C SER A 623 -37.83 11.22 15.63
N VAL A 624 -37.98 10.94 14.33
CA VAL A 624 -38.22 9.58 13.81
C VAL A 624 -37.00 8.68 14.03
N LEU A 625 -35.80 9.15 13.67
CA LEU A 625 -34.57 8.37 13.79
C LEU A 625 -34.24 8.03 15.26
N PHE A 626 -34.56 8.90 16.22
CA PHE A 626 -34.41 8.62 17.66
C PHE A 626 -35.36 7.50 18.12
N ASN A 627 -36.61 7.49 17.67
CA ASN A 627 -37.57 6.40 17.97
C ASN A 627 -37.10 5.08 17.34
N VAL A 628 -36.75 5.11 16.06
CA VAL A 628 -36.25 3.95 15.30
C VAL A 628 -34.92 3.44 15.88
N TYR A 629 -34.06 4.31 16.42
CA TYR A 629 -32.86 3.94 17.18
C TYR A 629 -33.21 3.17 18.45
N ASN A 630 -34.18 3.66 19.24
CA ASN A 630 -34.63 3.03 20.47
C ASN A 630 -35.23 1.64 20.21
N GLU A 631 -36.06 1.48 19.18
CA GLU A 631 -36.66 0.20 18.76
C GLU A 631 -35.66 -0.82 18.18
N THR A 632 -34.54 -0.35 17.61
CA THR A 632 -33.60 -1.23 16.91
C THR A 632 -32.66 -1.95 17.87
N LEU A 633 -32.34 -3.22 17.62
CA LEU A 633 -31.35 -3.97 18.41
C LEU A 633 -29.94 -3.35 18.30
N PRO A 634 -29.14 -3.28 19.39
CA PRO A 634 -27.85 -2.58 19.41
C PRO A 634 -26.88 -2.91 18.27
N GLN A 635 -26.82 -4.17 17.84
CA GLN A 635 -25.98 -4.64 16.74
C GLN A 635 -26.28 -4.00 15.37
N TYR A 636 -27.50 -3.45 15.19
CA TYR A 636 -27.96 -2.79 13.96
C TYR A 636 -28.10 -1.27 14.11
N ARG A 637 -27.80 -0.69 15.27
CA ARG A 637 -27.95 0.76 15.51
C ARG A 637 -26.90 1.64 14.82
N GLY A 638 -25.79 1.06 14.34
CA GLY A 638 -24.64 1.81 13.82
C GLY A 638 -24.97 2.75 12.66
N PHE A 639 -25.68 2.27 11.64
CA PHE A 639 -26.06 3.09 10.48
C PHE A 639 -27.13 4.16 10.83
N ILE A 640 -27.97 3.89 11.82
CA ILE A 640 -28.97 4.86 12.31
C ILE A 640 -28.24 6.03 13.00
N LEU A 641 -27.21 5.73 13.81
CA LEU A 641 -26.40 6.74 14.48
C LEU A 641 -25.62 7.62 13.47
N GLN A 642 -25.16 7.04 12.35
CA GLN A 642 -24.50 7.78 11.27
C GLN A 642 -25.48 8.71 10.53
N CYS A 643 -26.69 8.24 10.21
CA CYS A 643 -27.77 9.06 9.64
C CYS A 643 -28.19 10.20 10.59
N ILE A 644 -28.31 9.92 11.89
CA ILE A 644 -28.53 10.93 12.94
C ILE A 644 -27.41 11.98 12.95
N ASN A 645 -26.14 11.56 12.92
CA ASN A 645 -25.00 12.48 12.91
C ASN A 645 -25.00 13.37 11.66
N ALA A 646 -25.39 12.84 10.50
CA ALA A 646 -25.56 13.62 9.27
C ALA A 646 -26.65 14.69 9.44
N PHE A 647 -27.86 14.35 9.91
CA PHE A 647 -28.92 15.35 10.15
C PHE A 647 -28.54 16.40 11.20
N LEU A 648 -27.87 16.00 12.29
CA LEU A 648 -27.41 16.95 13.32
C LEU A 648 -26.43 17.99 12.75
N SER A 649 -25.60 17.61 11.77
CA SER A 649 -24.66 18.53 11.11
C SER A 649 -25.30 19.60 10.21
N ILE A 650 -26.61 19.49 9.92
CA ILE A 650 -27.38 20.47 9.14
C ILE A 650 -28.54 21.10 9.94
N THR A 651 -28.73 20.72 11.20
CA THR A 651 -29.86 21.18 12.02
C THR A 651 -29.63 22.63 12.47
N PRO A 652 -30.61 23.54 12.29
CA PRO A 652 -30.49 24.93 12.78
C PRO A 652 -30.22 24.98 14.29
N ALA A 653 -29.38 25.91 14.74
CA ALA A 653 -28.91 25.96 16.14
C ALA A 653 -30.04 26.04 17.19
N GLN A 654 -31.20 26.64 16.84
CA GLN A 654 -32.38 26.69 17.71
C GLN A 654 -33.05 25.32 17.84
N GLU A 655 -33.31 24.63 16.72
CA GLU A 655 -33.86 23.27 16.72
C GLU A 655 -32.91 22.24 17.35
N LEU A 656 -31.60 22.45 17.19
CA LEU A 656 -30.56 21.65 17.84
C LEU A 656 -30.60 21.79 19.37
N MET A 657 -30.88 23.00 19.88
CA MET A 657 -31.11 23.23 21.30
C MET A 657 -32.39 22.57 21.80
N GLU A 658 -33.51 22.73 21.09
CA GLU A 658 -34.76 22.07 21.48
C GLU A 658 -34.68 20.54 21.45
N THR A 659 -33.97 19.95 20.48
CA THR A 659 -33.76 18.50 20.40
C THR A 659 -32.83 18.02 21.51
N PHE A 660 -31.78 18.77 21.83
CA PHE A 660 -30.92 18.50 22.99
C PHE A 660 -31.72 18.55 24.30
N GLU A 661 -32.49 19.60 24.56
CA GLU A 661 -33.31 19.72 25.77
C GLU A 661 -34.34 18.58 25.89
N ARG A 662 -35.02 18.21 24.79
CA ARG A 662 -35.93 17.06 24.74
C ARG A 662 -35.23 15.75 25.12
N VAL A 663 -34.06 15.47 24.54
CA VAL A 663 -33.28 14.25 24.84
C VAL A 663 -32.74 14.27 26.28
N SER A 664 -32.28 15.44 26.77
CA SER A 664 -31.81 15.64 28.13
C SER A 664 -32.89 15.47 29.19
N GLN A 665 -34.09 15.99 28.96
CA GLN A 665 -35.24 15.79 29.85
C GLN A 665 -35.67 14.32 29.88
N ALA A 666 -35.76 13.67 28.71
CA ALA A 666 -36.07 12.24 28.62
C ALA A 666 -35.01 11.37 29.34
N LEU A 667 -33.72 11.73 29.24
CA LEU A 667 -32.64 11.07 29.95
C LEU A 667 -32.78 11.27 31.47
N GLY A 668 -33.06 12.49 31.93
CA GLY A 668 -33.31 12.80 33.34
C GLY A 668 -34.44 11.97 33.94
N THR A 669 -35.59 11.92 33.26
CA THR A 669 -36.75 11.10 33.66
C THR A 669 -36.39 9.61 33.71
N SER A 670 -35.75 9.08 32.67
CA SER A 670 -35.34 7.67 32.61
C SER A 670 -34.33 7.30 33.72
N LEU A 671 -33.45 8.21 34.11
CA LEU A 671 -32.51 8.02 35.22
C LEU A 671 -33.16 8.09 36.60
N ALA A 672 -34.26 8.84 36.75
CA ALA A 672 -35.07 8.84 37.97
C ALA A 672 -35.90 7.54 38.10
N GLU A 673 -36.55 7.11 37.01
CA GLU A 673 -37.31 5.85 36.94
C GLU A 673 -36.43 4.63 37.25
N ALA A 674 -35.21 4.57 36.69
CA ALA A 674 -34.26 3.48 36.97
C ALA A 674 -33.81 3.41 38.44
N GLY A 675 -33.75 4.57 39.12
CA GLY A 675 -33.46 4.67 40.55
C GLY A 675 -34.61 4.19 41.45
N ALA A 676 -35.86 4.30 40.99
CA ALA A 676 -37.05 3.95 41.77
C ALA A 676 -37.37 2.43 41.80
N GLN A 677 -36.77 1.62 40.91
CA GLN A 677 -37.11 0.19 40.78
C GLN A 677 -36.65 -0.65 41.99
N THR A 678 -37.56 -1.43 42.55
CA THR A 678 -37.32 -2.22 43.77
C THR A 678 -36.44 -3.44 43.52
N GLN A 679 -35.76 -3.93 44.56
CA GLN A 679 -34.86 -5.10 44.44
C GLN A 679 -35.58 -6.37 43.95
N ALA A 680 -36.88 -6.52 44.24
CA ALA A 680 -37.70 -7.65 43.77
C ALA A 680 -37.90 -7.64 42.25
N GLU A 681 -38.02 -6.46 41.63
CA GLU A 681 -38.14 -6.31 40.18
C GLU A 681 -36.79 -6.55 39.50
N LYS A 682 -35.70 -6.05 40.10
CA LYS A 682 -34.32 -6.31 39.65
C LYS A 682 -33.97 -7.81 39.71
N GLN A 683 -34.59 -8.60 40.59
CA GLN A 683 -34.50 -10.07 40.56
C GLN A 683 -35.38 -10.71 39.47
N LYS A 684 -36.67 -10.34 39.33
CA LYS A 684 -37.54 -10.88 38.27
C LYS A 684 -36.97 -10.66 36.86
N GLN A 685 -36.38 -9.50 36.60
CA GLN A 685 -35.79 -9.19 35.29
C GLN A 685 -34.48 -9.96 34.98
N ARG A 686 -33.85 -10.63 35.94
CA ARG A 686 -32.61 -11.41 35.72
C ARG A 686 -32.85 -12.84 35.20
N GLN A 687 -34.09 -13.32 35.16
CA GLN A 687 -34.42 -14.71 34.77
C GLN A 687 -34.87 -14.89 33.32
N GLN A 688 -34.86 -13.83 32.49
CA GLN A 688 -35.24 -13.92 31.07
C GLN A 688 -34.02 -13.71 30.15
N ASN A 689 -33.97 -14.48 29.05
CA ASN A 689 -32.77 -14.68 28.23
C ASN A 689 -32.13 -13.36 27.72
N ALA A 690 -30.87 -13.13 28.08
CA ALA A 690 -30.17 -11.88 27.86
C ALA A 690 -29.88 -11.52 26.38
N ALA A 691 -30.03 -12.45 25.44
CA ALA A 691 -29.60 -12.29 24.05
C ALA A 691 -30.43 -11.29 23.21
N ASN A 692 -31.72 -11.11 23.52
CA ASN A 692 -32.67 -10.32 22.71
C ASN A 692 -33.31 -9.14 23.47
N LYS A 693 -32.85 -8.80 24.68
CA LYS A 693 -33.41 -7.67 25.44
C LYS A 693 -32.91 -6.34 24.85
N MET A 694 -33.81 -5.39 24.60
CA MET A 694 -33.41 -4.02 24.29
C MET A 694 -32.68 -3.39 25.49
N PRO A 695 -31.65 -2.55 25.25
CA PRO A 695 -30.97 -1.84 26.34
C PRO A 695 -31.93 -0.85 27.04
N PRO A 696 -31.63 -0.43 28.28
CA PRO A 696 -32.36 0.66 28.93
C PRO A 696 -32.50 1.90 28.04
N THR A 697 -33.62 2.62 28.17
CA THR A 697 -33.86 3.87 27.45
C THR A 697 -32.78 4.91 27.77
N SER A 698 -32.37 5.03 29.04
CA SER A 698 -31.23 5.84 29.49
C SER A 698 -29.93 5.58 28.72
N HIS A 699 -29.59 4.32 28.43
CA HIS A 699 -28.39 3.98 27.64
C HIS A 699 -28.50 4.49 26.20
N SER A 700 -29.70 4.41 25.64
CA SER A 700 -29.96 4.77 24.24
C SER A 700 -29.94 6.30 24.09
N LEU A 701 -30.61 7.01 25.00
CA LEU A 701 -30.60 8.47 25.10
C LEU A 701 -29.19 9.02 25.34
N MET A 702 -28.36 8.34 26.14
CA MET A 702 -26.98 8.77 26.37
C MET A 702 -26.09 8.64 25.11
N ASP A 703 -26.33 7.66 24.23
CA ASP A 703 -25.63 7.62 22.92
C ASP A 703 -26.05 8.82 22.04
N LEU A 704 -27.32 9.24 22.11
CA LEU A 704 -27.81 10.42 21.39
C LEU A 704 -27.16 11.70 21.95
N VAL A 705 -27.09 11.89 23.27
CA VAL A 705 -26.39 13.03 23.90
C VAL A 705 -24.93 13.11 23.44
N ILE A 706 -24.21 11.99 23.40
CA ILE A 706 -22.81 11.93 22.92
C ILE A 706 -22.70 12.23 21.41
N THR A 707 -23.73 11.94 20.62
CA THR A 707 -23.73 12.23 19.18
C THR A 707 -24.05 13.71 18.90
N ILE A 708 -24.97 14.29 19.68
CA ILE A 708 -25.36 15.71 19.62
C ILE A 708 -24.24 16.63 20.11
N SER A 709 -23.42 16.19 21.07
CA SER A 709 -22.51 17.07 21.82
C SER A 709 -21.47 17.85 21.01
N ILE A 710 -21.04 17.35 19.83
CA ILE A 710 -20.06 18.06 18.99
C ILE A 710 -20.64 19.27 18.25
N TYR A 711 -21.96 19.34 18.10
CA TYR A 711 -22.66 20.39 17.35
C TYR A 711 -23.19 21.51 18.26
N LEU A 712 -23.19 21.32 19.58
CA LEU A 712 -23.85 22.24 20.52
C LEU A 712 -23.09 23.57 20.75
N PRO A 713 -23.82 24.67 21.00
CA PRO A 713 -23.23 25.93 21.42
C PRO A 713 -22.66 25.86 22.84
N ARG A 714 -21.82 26.84 23.18
CA ARG A 714 -21.03 26.89 24.42
C ARG A 714 -21.86 26.80 25.70
N ASP A 715 -23.04 27.42 25.71
CA ASP A 715 -23.87 27.56 26.92
C ASP A 715 -24.33 26.19 27.45
N SER A 716 -24.69 25.30 26.53
CA SER A 716 -25.19 23.93 26.77
C SER A 716 -24.17 22.99 27.40
N PHE A 717 -22.87 23.31 27.29
CA PHE A 717 -21.81 22.48 27.85
C PHE A 717 -21.88 22.43 29.38
N SER A 718 -22.39 23.49 30.04
CA SER A 718 -22.66 23.48 31.48
C SER A 718 -23.59 22.32 31.89
N THR A 719 -24.70 22.16 31.18
CA THR A 719 -25.67 21.07 31.33
C THR A 719 -25.06 19.70 31.00
N LEU A 720 -24.25 19.61 29.92
CA LEU A 720 -23.53 18.37 29.58
C LEU A 720 -22.58 17.90 30.69
N PHE A 721 -21.74 18.79 31.23
CA PHE A 721 -20.78 18.43 32.29
C PHE A 721 -21.50 18.04 33.58
N ASN A 722 -22.58 18.75 33.95
CA ASN A 722 -23.41 18.38 35.10
C ASN A 722 -24.04 16.98 34.93
N MET A 723 -24.58 16.65 33.76
CA MET A 723 -25.12 15.32 33.46
C MET A 723 -24.03 14.23 33.49
N ALA A 724 -22.86 14.51 32.90
CA ALA A 724 -21.74 13.57 32.91
C ALA A 724 -21.24 13.32 34.33
N ALA A 725 -21.08 14.35 35.17
CA ALA A 725 -20.66 14.22 36.56
C ALA A 725 -21.65 13.38 37.39
N LEU A 726 -22.96 13.66 37.27
CA LEU A 726 -24.03 12.91 37.95
C LEU A 726 -24.10 11.43 37.52
N ILE A 727 -23.62 11.09 36.33
CA ILE A 727 -23.57 9.71 35.83
C ILE A 727 -22.24 9.02 36.18
N ILE A 728 -21.11 9.73 36.10
CA ILE A 728 -19.77 9.20 36.39
C ILE A 728 -19.64 8.70 37.83
N VAL A 729 -20.29 9.40 38.78
CA VAL A 729 -20.25 9.09 40.21
C VAL A 729 -21.17 7.90 40.59
N LYS A 730 -22.00 7.40 39.67
CA LYS A 730 -22.84 6.20 39.90
C LYS A 730 -22.05 4.91 39.70
N ASP A 731 -22.22 3.99 40.64
CA ASP A 731 -21.68 2.64 40.67
C ASP A 731 -22.68 1.56 40.22
N ASP A 732 -23.98 1.89 40.11
CA ASP A 732 -25.06 0.94 39.83
C ASP A 732 -25.18 0.53 38.35
N ASP A 733 -24.62 1.30 37.41
CA ASP A 733 -24.62 1.00 35.98
C ASP A 733 -23.25 1.23 35.28
N PRO A 734 -22.40 0.18 35.22
CA PRO A 734 -21.12 0.22 34.51
C PRO A 734 -21.19 0.56 33.01
N GLN A 735 -22.31 0.31 32.34
CA GLN A 735 -22.46 0.59 30.90
C GLN A 735 -22.81 2.06 30.66
N LEU A 736 -23.63 2.65 31.53
CA LEU A 736 -23.94 4.07 31.52
C LEU A 736 -22.72 4.91 31.96
N GLN A 737 -22.02 4.50 33.03
CA GLN A 737 -20.78 5.15 33.49
C GLN A 737 -19.74 5.21 32.35
N LYS A 738 -19.56 4.10 31.63
CA LYS A 738 -18.70 4.02 30.43
C LYS A 738 -19.10 4.99 29.32
N LYS A 739 -20.40 5.23 29.12
CA LYS A 739 -20.89 6.19 28.11
C LYS A 739 -20.55 7.62 28.53
N ALA A 740 -20.76 8.00 29.79
CA ALA A 740 -20.44 9.35 30.28
C ALA A 740 -18.96 9.72 30.09
N TYR A 741 -18.03 8.79 30.35
CA TYR A 741 -16.60 9.05 30.08
C TYR A 741 -16.27 9.35 28.61
N LYS A 742 -17.02 8.80 27.64
CA LYS A 742 -16.81 9.10 26.21
C LYS A 742 -17.16 10.54 25.82
N LEU A 743 -17.97 11.24 26.62
CA LEU A 743 -18.39 12.60 26.31
C LEU A 743 -17.18 13.56 26.29
N ILE A 744 -16.19 13.34 27.16
CA ILE A 744 -14.99 14.17 27.26
C ILE A 744 -14.12 14.08 25.99
N PRO A 745 -13.69 12.88 25.50
CA PRO A 745 -13.02 12.78 24.22
C PRO A 745 -13.84 13.27 23.03
N ARG A 746 -15.17 13.03 23.04
CA ARG A 746 -16.05 13.47 21.95
C ARG A 746 -16.13 14.99 21.85
N LEU A 747 -16.18 15.71 22.97
CA LEU A 747 -16.12 17.17 23.00
C LEU A 747 -14.77 17.72 22.49
N ALA A 748 -13.67 16.99 22.64
CA ALA A 748 -12.37 17.41 22.13
C ALA A 748 -12.24 17.32 20.59
N GLU A 749 -13.23 16.77 19.88
CA GLU A 749 -13.25 16.76 18.42
C GLU A 749 -13.60 18.15 17.83
N SER A 750 -14.29 19.03 18.56
CA SER A 750 -14.62 20.39 18.11
C SER A 750 -13.81 21.47 18.83
N GLU A 751 -13.45 22.56 18.11
CA GLU A 751 -12.65 23.65 18.71
C GLU A 751 -13.40 24.35 19.87
N THR A 752 -14.72 24.49 19.77
CA THR A 752 -15.57 25.01 20.85
C THR A 752 -15.52 24.13 22.09
N GLY A 753 -15.48 22.80 21.92
CA GLY A 753 -15.38 21.83 23.00
C GLY A 753 -13.98 21.73 23.60
N LYS A 754 -12.91 21.79 22.79
CA LYS A 754 -11.51 21.93 23.30
C LYS A 754 -11.37 23.14 24.21
N ALA A 755 -11.87 24.29 23.77
CA ALA A 755 -11.89 25.52 24.58
C ALA A 755 -12.75 25.40 25.86
N ALA A 756 -13.67 24.43 25.94
CA ALA A 756 -14.50 24.19 27.12
C ALA A 756 -13.79 23.28 28.14
N LEU A 757 -13.10 22.25 27.65
CA LEU A 757 -12.25 21.37 28.44
C LEU A 757 -11.03 22.11 29.02
N GLN A 758 -10.52 23.12 28.30
CA GLN A 758 -9.44 23.99 28.79
C GLN A 758 -9.93 24.99 29.86
N GLU A 759 -11.09 25.64 29.67
CA GLU A 759 -11.66 26.56 30.66
C GLU A 759 -12.03 25.85 31.98
N ARG A 760 -12.69 24.69 31.89
CA ARG A 760 -13.11 23.88 33.05
C ARG A 760 -12.09 22.82 33.46
N SER A 761 -10.80 23.06 33.19
CA SER A 761 -9.76 22.08 33.47
C SER A 761 -9.71 21.70 34.95
N THR A 762 -9.94 22.65 35.86
CA THR A 762 -10.06 22.43 37.31
C THR A 762 -11.18 21.47 37.67
N ASP A 763 -12.40 21.77 37.20
CA ASP A 763 -13.63 21.01 37.49
C ASP A 763 -13.49 19.55 37.01
N LEU A 764 -12.82 19.37 35.87
CA LEU A 764 -12.54 18.05 35.28
C LEU A 764 -11.45 17.29 36.05
N GLN A 765 -10.41 17.98 36.54
CA GLN A 765 -9.40 17.37 37.42
C GLN A 765 -10.05 16.88 38.72
N GLU A 766 -10.85 17.71 39.39
CA GLU A 766 -11.60 17.34 40.59
C GLU A 766 -12.58 16.19 40.33
N LEU A 767 -13.37 16.25 39.25
CA LEU A 767 -14.31 15.19 38.89
C LEU A 767 -13.59 13.85 38.65
N LEU A 768 -12.44 13.86 37.98
CA LEU A 768 -11.66 12.65 37.74
C LEU A 768 -11.06 12.09 39.04
N LEU A 769 -10.51 12.93 39.91
CA LEU A 769 -9.98 12.48 41.22
C LEU A 769 -11.10 11.88 42.09
N ASN A 770 -12.20 12.60 42.28
CA ASN A 770 -13.35 12.21 43.12
C ASN A 770 -14.13 10.98 42.62
N SER A 771 -13.92 10.56 41.37
CA SER A 771 -14.57 9.39 40.79
C SER A 771 -13.67 8.14 40.74
N SER A 772 -12.37 8.25 40.99
CA SER A 772 -11.38 7.17 40.89
C SER A 772 -11.82 5.86 41.59
N GLU A 773 -12.19 5.92 42.87
CA GLU A 773 -12.62 4.76 43.67
C GLU A 773 -13.93 4.11 43.17
N LYS A 774 -14.75 4.85 42.42
CA LYS A 774 -16.10 4.43 41.97
C LYS A 774 -16.12 3.89 40.53
N VAL A 775 -14.95 3.78 39.90
CA VAL A 775 -14.84 3.35 38.49
C VAL A 775 -14.99 1.84 38.34
N SER A 776 -16.04 1.44 37.63
CA SER A 776 -16.23 0.05 37.25
C SER A 776 -15.19 -0.40 36.21
N THR A 777 -14.71 -1.65 36.33
CA THR A 777 -13.74 -2.26 35.39
C THR A 777 -14.10 -2.09 33.90
N PRO A 778 -15.38 -2.22 33.45
CA PRO A 778 -15.74 -2.01 32.05
C PRO A 778 -15.60 -0.58 31.54
N ALA A 779 -15.53 0.42 32.44
CA ALA A 779 -15.44 1.85 32.15
C ALA A 779 -13.99 2.38 32.18
N LYS A 780 -13.06 1.72 32.88
CA LYS A 780 -11.64 2.14 33.02
C LYS A 780 -10.97 2.61 31.73
N ARG A 781 -11.12 1.87 30.62
CA ARG A 781 -10.57 2.23 29.30
C ARG A 781 -11.06 3.61 28.82
N ASP A 782 -12.36 3.85 28.94
CA ASP A 782 -13.00 5.06 28.44
C ASP A 782 -12.69 6.25 29.37
N ARG A 783 -12.48 6.00 30.67
CA ARG A 783 -11.89 6.95 31.63
C ARG A 783 -10.44 7.31 31.29
N LEU A 784 -9.57 6.33 31.03
CA LEU A 784 -8.18 6.58 30.63
C LEU A 784 -8.12 7.43 29.36
N ALA A 785 -9.01 7.19 28.39
CA ALA A 785 -9.14 8.03 27.21
C ALA A 785 -9.58 9.48 27.53
N ALA A 786 -10.52 9.67 28.47
CA ALA A 786 -10.91 11.00 28.96
C ALA A 786 -9.75 11.73 29.66
N ILE A 787 -8.92 11.01 30.43
CA ILE A 787 -7.69 11.54 31.04
C ILE A 787 -6.69 11.95 29.95
N SER A 788 -6.42 11.08 28.95
CA SER A 788 -5.48 11.38 27.84
C SER A 788 -5.83 12.64 27.06
N VAL A 789 -7.12 12.99 27.01
CA VAL A 789 -7.61 14.23 26.39
C VAL A 789 -7.38 15.46 27.28
N LEU A 790 -7.33 15.31 28.60
CA LEU A 790 -7.11 16.41 29.54
C LEU A 790 -5.63 16.79 29.70
N ILE A 791 -4.71 15.82 29.72
CA ILE A 791 -3.27 16.06 29.97
C ILE A 791 -2.65 17.15 29.05
N PRO A 792 -2.92 17.19 27.72
CA PRO A 792 -2.38 18.25 26.85
C PRO A 792 -2.81 19.66 27.29
N PHE A 793 -4.05 19.81 27.76
CA PHE A 793 -4.65 21.08 28.14
C PHE A 793 -4.29 21.57 29.56
N LEU A 794 -3.58 20.77 30.38
CA LEU A 794 -3.18 21.20 31.72
C LEU A 794 -2.28 22.45 31.66
N PRO A 795 -2.58 23.52 32.42
CA PRO A 795 -1.63 24.62 32.64
C PRO A 795 -0.41 24.15 33.46
N ALA A 796 0.68 24.92 33.42
CA ALA A 796 1.90 24.62 34.17
C ALA A 796 1.66 24.56 35.70
N ASP A 797 0.74 25.36 36.21
CA ASP A 797 0.40 25.44 37.63
C ASP A 797 -0.39 24.22 38.15
N SER A 798 -0.99 23.42 37.25
CA SER A 798 -1.77 22.22 37.60
C SER A 798 -1.06 20.89 37.28
N LEU A 799 0.26 20.91 37.11
CA LEU A 799 1.05 19.69 36.88
C LEU A 799 0.97 18.68 38.06
N HIS A 800 0.59 19.12 39.26
CA HIS A 800 0.31 18.27 40.43
C HIS A 800 -0.80 17.24 40.20
N PHE A 801 -1.65 17.43 39.18
CA PHE A 801 -2.62 16.42 38.75
C PHE A 801 -1.94 15.13 38.25
N ILE A 802 -0.77 15.24 37.58
CA ILE A 802 -0.09 14.05 37.01
C ILE A 802 0.35 13.08 38.12
N PRO A 803 1.06 13.49 39.19
CA PRO A 803 1.29 12.64 40.36
C PRO A 803 0.00 12.06 40.96
N ALA A 804 -1.05 12.88 41.09
CA ALA A 804 -2.29 12.50 41.76
C ALA A 804 -3.01 11.30 41.13
N ILE A 805 -2.93 11.14 39.80
CA ILE A 805 -3.51 9.99 39.06
C ILE A 805 -2.48 8.96 38.58
N LEU A 806 -1.17 9.17 38.81
CA LEU A 806 -0.10 8.32 38.27
C LEU A 806 -0.23 6.86 38.70
N SER A 807 -0.62 6.63 39.97
CA SER A 807 -0.83 5.30 40.54
C SER A 807 -1.97 4.53 39.84
N GLU A 808 -3.07 5.20 39.48
CA GLU A 808 -4.19 4.59 38.75
C GLU A 808 -3.76 4.14 37.35
N VAL A 809 -3.01 4.98 36.63
CA VAL A 809 -2.53 4.67 35.27
C VAL A 809 -1.47 3.57 35.31
N VAL A 810 -0.56 3.59 36.28
CA VAL A 810 0.43 2.52 36.49
C VAL A 810 -0.26 1.18 36.75
N ILE A 811 -1.25 1.11 37.66
CA ILE A 811 -2.02 -0.12 37.92
C ILE A 811 -2.75 -0.59 36.64
N SER A 812 -3.33 0.34 35.89
CA SER A 812 -4.07 0.05 34.64
C SER A 812 -3.21 -0.58 33.54
N CYS A 813 -1.88 -0.44 33.59
CA CYS A 813 -0.97 -1.15 32.68
C CYS A 813 -1.02 -2.69 32.82
N LYS A 814 -1.61 -3.20 33.91
CA LYS A 814 -1.85 -4.64 34.14
C LYS A 814 -3.33 -5.02 34.21
N GLU A 815 -4.23 -4.17 33.72
CA GLU A 815 -5.66 -4.48 33.64
C GLU A 815 -5.93 -5.72 32.76
N THR A 816 -7.01 -6.46 33.02
CA THR A 816 -7.38 -7.65 32.23
C THR A 816 -7.76 -7.33 30.78
N ASN A 817 -8.18 -6.10 30.48
CA ASN A 817 -8.59 -5.68 29.14
C ASN A 817 -7.38 -5.18 28.32
N GLU A 818 -7.00 -5.90 27.27
CA GLU A 818 -5.94 -5.52 26.30
C GLU A 818 -5.98 -4.03 25.94
N ARG A 819 -7.15 -3.53 25.54
CA ARG A 819 -7.30 -2.15 25.06
C ARG A 819 -7.17 -1.13 26.18
N ALA A 820 -7.45 -1.49 27.43
CA ALA A 820 -7.20 -0.63 28.58
C ALA A 820 -5.71 -0.56 28.91
N ARG A 821 -4.98 -1.69 28.82
CA ARG A 821 -3.51 -1.73 28.97
C ARG A 821 -2.85 -0.80 27.95
N THR A 822 -3.24 -0.88 26.67
CA THR A 822 -2.71 -0.01 25.61
C THR A 822 -2.99 1.48 25.89
N THR A 823 -4.23 1.85 26.21
CA THR A 823 -4.54 3.26 26.56
C THR A 823 -3.76 3.76 27.77
N ALA A 824 -3.50 2.91 28.78
CA ALA A 824 -2.64 3.26 29.92
C ALA A 824 -1.18 3.47 29.51
N PHE A 825 -0.62 2.59 28.66
CA PHE A 825 0.75 2.71 28.15
C PHE A 825 0.99 3.98 27.33
N ASP A 826 0.00 4.39 26.53
CA ASP A 826 0.11 5.58 25.69
C ASP A 826 -0.14 6.86 26.52
N LEU A 827 -1.00 6.78 27.54
CA LEU A 827 -1.18 7.85 28.54
C LEU A 827 0.10 8.12 29.36
N LEU A 828 0.85 7.08 29.76
CA LEU A 828 2.14 7.26 30.45
C LEU A 828 3.17 8.00 29.58
N ILE A 829 3.22 7.72 28.27
CA ILE A 829 4.10 8.44 27.35
C ILE A 829 3.67 9.91 27.27
N LEU A 830 2.37 10.16 27.08
CA LEU A 830 1.81 11.50 26.95
C LEU A 830 1.98 12.34 28.24
N MET A 831 1.91 11.72 29.43
CA MET A 831 2.27 12.35 30.71
C MET A 831 3.76 12.76 30.76
N GLY A 832 4.66 11.86 30.35
CA GLY A 832 6.10 12.16 30.28
C GLY A 832 6.44 13.26 29.28
N GLU A 833 5.79 13.26 28.11
CA GLU A 833 5.90 14.32 27.10
C GLU A 833 5.40 15.67 27.63
N LYS A 834 4.27 15.69 28.37
CA LYS A 834 3.75 16.91 29.00
C LYS A 834 4.73 17.48 30.02
N ILE A 835 5.29 16.66 30.90
CA ILE A 835 6.31 17.09 31.88
C ILE A 835 7.58 17.58 31.18
N ALA A 836 8.07 16.87 30.16
CA ALA A 836 9.24 17.29 29.39
C ALA A 836 9.01 18.62 28.64
N SER A 837 7.80 18.85 28.11
CA SER A 837 7.43 20.10 27.44
C SER A 837 7.33 21.30 28.41
N SER A 838 7.09 21.03 29.69
CA SER A 838 6.94 22.04 30.76
C SER A 838 8.15 22.08 31.70
N SER A 839 9.33 21.70 31.19
CA SER A 839 10.55 21.57 31.98
C SER A 839 10.91 22.88 32.69
N GLY A 840 11.17 22.79 34.00
CA GLY A 840 11.43 23.95 34.87
C GLY A 840 10.19 24.58 35.52
N ALA A 841 8.97 24.15 35.18
CA ALA A 841 7.78 24.46 35.99
C ALA A 841 7.86 23.79 37.37
N ILE A 842 7.06 24.25 38.34
CA ILE A 842 7.06 23.71 39.71
C ILE A 842 5.85 22.79 39.91
N ILE A 843 6.11 21.53 40.27
CA ILE A 843 5.09 20.56 40.69
C ILE A 843 4.84 20.76 42.19
N ASP A 844 3.66 21.28 42.52
CA ASP A 844 3.22 21.50 43.89
C ASP A 844 2.67 20.21 44.51
N ASN A 845 3.55 19.44 45.15
CA ASN A 845 3.23 18.16 45.77
C ASN A 845 2.27 18.26 46.96
N SER A 846 2.13 19.44 47.59
CA SER A 846 1.18 19.65 48.71
C SER A 846 -0.30 19.48 48.29
N LYS A 847 -0.59 19.61 46.99
CA LYS A 847 -1.92 19.42 46.40
C LYS A 847 -2.24 17.97 46.02
N VAL A 848 -1.33 17.03 46.27
CA VAL A 848 -1.50 15.62 45.93
C VAL A 848 -2.13 14.91 47.12
N SER A 849 -3.37 14.42 46.97
CA SER A 849 -4.24 13.89 48.04
C SER A 849 -3.71 12.66 48.82
N HIS A 850 -2.54 12.15 48.48
CA HIS A 850 -1.85 11.05 49.14
C HIS A 850 -0.40 11.39 49.54
N MET A 851 -0.02 12.67 49.50
CA MET A 851 1.22 13.22 50.07
C MET A 851 0.90 14.12 51.28
N PRO A 852 1.86 14.36 52.18
CA PRO A 852 1.69 15.32 53.28
C PRO A 852 1.54 16.77 52.80
N ASP A 853 0.82 17.60 53.57
CA ASP A 853 0.66 19.04 53.30
C ASP A 853 2.01 19.81 53.29
N ASP A 854 3.05 19.28 53.94
CA ASP A 854 4.41 19.81 53.97
C ASP A 854 5.36 19.21 52.91
N ALA A 855 4.83 18.44 51.94
CA ALA A 855 5.61 17.85 50.87
C ALA A 855 6.32 18.93 50.01
N PRO A 856 7.65 18.83 49.78
CA PRO A 856 8.38 19.83 49.04
C PRO A 856 7.94 19.85 47.57
N ALA A 857 7.75 21.06 47.02
CA ALA A 857 7.50 21.25 45.60
C ALA A 857 8.77 21.00 44.78
N VAL A 858 8.65 20.31 43.65
CA VAL A 858 9.81 19.82 42.84
C VAL A 858 9.74 20.36 41.41
N THR A 859 10.89 20.64 40.79
CA THR A 859 10.96 21.07 39.39
C THR A 859 10.57 19.95 38.43
N ALA A 860 9.59 20.22 37.56
CA ALA A 860 9.20 19.36 36.45
C ALA A 860 10.42 19.04 35.57
N THR A 861 10.86 17.79 35.62
CA THR A 861 11.97 17.23 34.84
C THR A 861 11.63 15.81 34.42
N LEU A 862 12.32 15.31 33.39
CA LEU A 862 12.10 13.94 32.92
C LEU A 862 12.64 12.92 33.93
N GLU A 863 13.76 13.24 34.58
CA GLU A 863 14.29 12.50 35.73
C GLU A 863 13.24 12.37 36.84
N GLU A 864 12.60 13.47 37.24
CA GLU A 864 11.58 13.43 38.30
C GLU A 864 10.34 12.63 37.89
N TYR A 865 9.94 12.65 36.61
CA TYR A 865 8.88 11.74 36.15
C TYR A 865 9.27 10.26 36.33
N PHE A 866 10.53 9.90 36.07
CA PHE A 866 11.03 8.55 36.36
C PHE A 866 11.15 8.27 37.87
N THR A 867 11.50 9.26 38.71
CA THR A 867 11.44 9.16 40.17
C THR A 867 10.03 8.84 40.66
N MET A 868 9.03 9.60 40.20
CA MET A 868 7.63 9.45 40.60
C MET A 868 7.04 8.09 40.20
N VAL A 869 7.34 7.58 39.00
CA VAL A 869 6.94 6.20 38.62
C VAL A 869 7.73 5.16 39.42
N SER A 870 9.01 5.42 39.74
CA SER A 870 9.85 4.53 40.55
C SER A 870 9.41 4.45 42.02
N ALA A 871 8.74 5.46 42.56
CA ALA A 871 8.12 5.41 43.90
C ALA A 871 7.11 4.24 44.02
N GLY A 872 6.44 3.87 42.92
CA GLY A 872 5.57 2.69 42.86
C GLY A 872 6.28 1.35 43.11
N LEU A 873 7.61 1.29 42.99
CA LEU A 873 8.42 0.13 43.34
C LEU A 873 8.53 -0.10 44.86
N ALA A 874 8.27 0.93 45.67
CA ALA A 874 8.12 0.83 47.13
C ALA A 874 6.68 0.44 47.54
N GLY A 875 5.79 0.17 46.58
CA GLY A 875 4.39 -0.18 46.82
C GLY A 875 4.22 -1.44 47.67
N SER A 876 3.27 -1.40 48.60
CA SER A 876 3.00 -2.47 49.57
C SER A 876 2.43 -3.76 48.97
N THR A 877 1.95 -3.73 47.72
CA THR A 877 1.41 -4.91 47.02
C THR A 877 2.32 -5.35 45.88
N PRO A 878 2.57 -6.67 45.70
CA PRO A 878 3.37 -7.17 44.58
C PRO A 878 2.83 -6.78 43.21
N HIS A 879 1.51 -6.64 43.08
CA HIS A 879 0.86 -6.19 41.86
C HIS A 879 1.19 -4.72 41.53
N MET A 880 1.29 -3.83 42.52
CA MET A 880 1.71 -2.44 42.30
C MET A 880 3.18 -2.36 41.86
N VAL A 881 4.07 -3.09 42.53
CA VAL A 881 5.49 -3.16 42.15
C VAL A 881 5.63 -3.74 40.73
N SER A 882 4.96 -4.86 40.45
CA SER A 882 4.96 -5.53 39.13
C SER A 882 4.35 -4.65 38.01
N ALA A 883 3.36 -3.82 38.32
CA ALA A 883 2.78 -2.84 37.40
C ALA A 883 3.74 -1.67 37.16
N SER A 884 4.37 -1.14 38.22
CA SER A 884 5.36 -0.07 38.16
C SER A 884 6.57 -0.46 37.29
N ILE A 885 7.08 -1.69 37.43
CA ILE A 885 8.12 -2.24 36.55
C ILE A 885 7.66 -2.25 35.08
N THR A 886 6.40 -2.59 34.83
CA THR A 886 5.84 -2.66 33.46
C THR A 886 5.68 -1.27 32.86
N ALA A 887 5.23 -0.29 33.65
CA ALA A 887 5.18 1.13 33.30
C ALA A 887 6.59 1.68 32.97
N LEU A 888 7.55 1.49 33.88
CA LEU A 888 8.97 1.86 33.69
C LEU A 888 9.56 1.24 32.43
N THR A 889 9.20 0.00 32.09
CA THR A 889 9.65 -0.66 30.86
C THR A 889 9.15 0.07 29.60
N ARG A 890 7.89 0.52 29.57
CA ARG A 890 7.31 1.28 28.44
C ARG A 890 7.91 2.67 28.32
N ILE A 891 7.99 3.44 29.41
CA ILE A 891 8.52 4.80 29.36
C ILE A 891 10.04 4.82 29.12
N LEU A 892 10.81 3.88 29.68
CA LEU A 892 12.24 3.74 29.37
C LEU A 892 12.46 3.42 27.89
N TYR A 893 11.64 2.55 27.28
CA TYR A 893 11.77 2.25 25.85
C TYR A 893 11.60 3.52 24.99
N ASN A 894 10.67 4.40 25.34
CA ASN A 894 10.42 5.66 24.64
C ASN A 894 11.55 6.69 24.90
N PHE A 895 11.83 7.00 26.16
CA PHE A 895 12.65 8.14 26.56
C PHE A 895 14.15 7.85 26.75
N ARG A 896 14.63 6.63 26.44
CA ARG A 896 16.05 6.19 26.60
C ARG A 896 17.13 7.14 26.05
N GLU A 897 16.81 8.00 25.09
CA GLU A 897 17.75 8.92 24.42
C GLU A 897 17.75 10.33 25.05
N SER A 898 16.75 10.63 25.87
CA SER A 898 16.57 11.91 26.57
C SER A 898 16.92 11.84 28.06
N LEU A 899 17.29 10.66 28.58
CA LEU A 899 17.65 10.42 29.98
C LEU A 899 19.16 10.44 30.20
N SER A 900 19.59 10.84 31.40
CA SER A 900 20.99 10.70 31.79
C SER A 900 21.42 9.22 31.85
N PRO A 901 22.68 8.89 31.50
CA PRO A 901 23.20 7.52 31.58
C PRO A 901 23.33 7.02 33.04
N GLU A 902 23.32 7.93 34.01
CA GLU A 902 23.37 7.67 35.45
C GLU A 902 21.99 7.24 35.96
N THR A 903 20.91 7.94 35.58
CA THR A 903 19.52 7.53 35.86
C THR A 903 19.20 6.16 35.23
N VAL A 904 19.71 5.89 34.02
CA VAL A 904 19.63 4.58 33.34
C VAL A 904 20.62 3.55 33.94
N SER A 905 21.51 3.95 34.84
CA SER A 905 22.27 3.05 35.70
C SER A 905 21.48 2.61 36.91
N ASP A 906 21.01 3.57 37.69
CA ASP A 906 20.36 3.32 38.97
C ASP A 906 19.08 2.53 38.79
N LEU A 907 18.25 2.89 37.79
CA LEU A 907 17.04 2.16 37.45
C LEU A 907 17.30 0.69 37.10
N VAL A 908 18.39 0.38 36.39
CA VAL A 908 18.75 -1.02 36.05
C VAL A 908 19.30 -1.75 37.26
N GLN A 909 20.08 -1.09 38.12
CA GLN A 909 20.60 -1.67 39.36
C GLN A 909 19.46 -1.98 40.37
N THR A 910 18.43 -1.12 40.45
CA THR A 910 17.20 -1.39 41.19
C THR A 910 16.48 -2.63 40.65
N MET A 911 16.46 -2.83 39.33
CA MET A 911 15.84 -4.02 38.72
C MET A 911 16.66 -5.30 38.91
N ASP A 912 17.98 -5.22 38.94
CA ASP A 912 18.86 -6.35 39.33
C ASP A 912 18.57 -6.83 40.76
N LEU A 913 18.17 -5.95 41.68
CA LEU A 913 17.68 -6.32 43.03
C LEU A 913 16.30 -6.98 42.99
N PHE A 914 15.37 -6.50 42.15
CA PHE A 914 14.06 -7.16 42.00
C PHE A 914 14.14 -8.55 41.33
N LEU A 915 15.21 -8.85 40.56
CA LEU A 915 15.49 -10.22 40.11
C LEU A 915 15.75 -11.19 41.27
N THR A 916 16.24 -10.74 42.43
CA THR A 916 16.46 -11.61 43.60
C THR A 916 15.23 -11.73 44.51
N SER A 917 14.07 -11.20 44.09
CA SER A 917 12.85 -11.24 44.90
C SER A 917 12.11 -12.58 44.78
N ASN A 918 11.61 -13.11 45.90
CA ASN A 918 10.88 -14.38 45.95
C ASN A 918 9.49 -14.35 45.25
N ASN A 919 9.08 -13.22 44.66
CA ASN A 919 7.74 -13.07 44.09
C ASN A 919 7.76 -13.19 42.55
N ARG A 920 7.22 -14.32 42.07
CA ARG A 920 7.07 -14.65 40.64
C ARG A 920 6.35 -13.58 39.81
N GLU A 921 5.44 -12.79 40.38
CA GLU A 921 4.72 -11.75 39.64
C GLU A 921 5.60 -10.53 39.35
N ILE A 922 6.41 -10.12 40.34
CA ILE A 922 7.42 -9.07 40.19
C ILE A 922 8.44 -9.54 39.15
N VAL A 923 9.02 -10.72 39.35
CA VAL A 923 10.03 -11.32 38.48
C VAL A 923 9.54 -11.49 37.02
N ARG A 924 8.28 -11.88 36.79
CA ARG A 924 7.68 -11.96 35.44
C ARG A 924 7.75 -10.63 34.69
N SER A 925 7.62 -9.50 35.40
CA SER A 925 7.78 -8.15 34.83
C SER A 925 9.24 -7.71 34.74
N VAL A 926 10.09 -8.02 35.72
CA VAL A 926 11.54 -7.70 35.64
C VAL A 926 12.20 -8.41 34.45
N LEU A 927 11.82 -9.66 34.17
CA LEU A 927 12.28 -10.36 32.95
C LEU A 927 11.83 -9.65 31.67
N GLY A 928 10.67 -8.97 31.69
CA GLY A 928 10.24 -8.07 30.61
C GLY A 928 11.12 -6.83 30.48
N PHE A 929 11.37 -6.13 31.59
CA PHE A 929 12.27 -4.98 31.67
C PHE A 929 13.68 -5.31 31.15
N VAL A 930 14.26 -6.42 31.63
CA VAL A 930 15.58 -6.91 31.21
C VAL A 930 15.59 -7.28 29.73
N LYS A 931 14.54 -7.95 29.22
CA LYS A 931 14.41 -8.25 27.78
C LYS A 931 14.48 -6.97 26.95
N VAL A 932 13.73 -5.93 27.35
CA VAL A 932 13.72 -4.64 26.66
C VAL A 932 15.09 -3.96 26.75
N CYS A 933 15.71 -3.87 27.92
CA CYS A 933 17.04 -3.28 28.09
C CYS A 933 18.12 -3.94 27.21
N VAL A 934 18.10 -5.27 27.10
CA VAL A 934 19.01 -6.04 26.23
C VAL A 934 18.80 -5.74 24.75
N ILE A 935 17.61 -5.27 24.34
CA ILE A 935 17.28 -4.89 22.97
C ILE A 935 17.59 -3.40 22.70
N SER A 936 17.06 -2.48 23.52
CA SER A 936 16.99 -1.05 23.21
C SER A 936 18.18 -0.22 23.68
N LEU A 937 18.80 -0.53 24.82
CA LEU A 937 19.87 0.30 25.39
C LEU A 937 21.19 0.14 24.61
N PRO A 938 22.06 1.17 24.53
CA PRO A 938 23.38 1.07 23.92
C PRO A 938 24.25 -0.05 24.52
N SER A 939 25.05 -0.71 23.67
CA SER A 939 25.89 -1.84 24.10
C SER A 939 26.94 -1.46 25.15
N SER A 940 27.39 -0.21 25.16
CA SER A 940 28.30 0.35 26.18
C SER A 940 27.74 0.33 27.60
N LEU A 941 26.43 0.53 27.78
CA LEU A 941 25.79 0.52 29.10
C LEU A 941 25.44 -0.90 29.58
N VAL A 942 25.15 -1.80 28.65
CA VAL A 942 24.75 -3.19 28.98
C VAL A 942 25.96 -4.10 29.24
N LEU A 943 27.06 -3.96 28.49
CA LEU A 943 28.23 -4.85 28.58
C LEU A 943 28.83 -4.97 29.99
N PRO A 944 29.05 -3.89 30.78
CA PRO A 944 29.59 -4.00 32.14
C PRO A 944 28.64 -4.72 33.12
N ARG A 945 27.32 -4.66 32.89
CA ARG A 945 26.29 -5.22 33.78
C ARG A 945 25.97 -6.69 33.50
N LEU A 946 26.51 -7.28 32.44
CA LEU A 946 26.38 -8.72 32.19
C LEU A 946 26.99 -9.58 33.32
N GLU A 947 27.87 -9.00 34.14
CA GLU A 947 28.52 -9.68 35.28
C GLU A 947 27.57 -9.89 36.48
N SER A 948 26.69 -8.93 36.79
CA SER A 948 25.63 -9.09 37.82
C SER A 948 24.40 -9.81 37.26
N LEU A 949 23.99 -9.41 36.06
CA LEU A 949 22.68 -9.73 35.51
C LEU A 949 22.58 -11.18 34.99
N ILE A 950 23.66 -11.76 34.44
CA ILE A 950 23.64 -13.17 33.98
C ILE A 950 23.46 -14.16 35.14
N PRO A 951 24.23 -14.11 36.25
CA PRO A 951 23.98 -14.95 37.42
C PRO A 951 22.54 -14.82 37.97
N ASN A 952 22.03 -13.58 38.11
CA ASN A 952 20.68 -13.33 38.62
C ASN A 952 19.57 -13.89 37.70
N LEU A 953 19.78 -13.90 36.37
CA LEU A 953 18.86 -14.57 35.44
C LEU A 953 18.89 -16.11 35.55
N MET A 954 20.05 -16.72 35.81
CA MET A 954 20.19 -18.18 35.82
C MET A 954 19.42 -18.85 36.96
N VAL A 955 19.25 -18.18 38.11
CA VAL A 955 18.40 -18.64 39.23
C VAL A 955 16.99 -19.03 38.72
N TRP A 956 16.40 -18.21 37.84
CA TRP A 956 15.08 -18.44 37.27
C TRP A 956 15.05 -19.44 36.11
N SER A 957 16.21 -19.92 35.67
CA SER A 957 16.31 -21.04 34.72
C SER A 957 16.16 -22.41 35.39
N HIS A 958 16.40 -22.48 36.71
CA HIS A 958 16.27 -23.70 37.53
C HIS A 958 14.87 -23.92 38.08
N GLU A 959 14.00 -22.89 38.08
CA GLU A 959 12.64 -23.03 38.60
C GLU A 959 11.79 -24.01 37.75
N HIS A 960 11.04 -24.88 38.43
CA HIS A 960 10.22 -25.93 37.80
C HIS A 960 9.09 -25.44 36.87
N LYS A 961 8.80 -24.13 36.79
CA LYS A 961 7.81 -23.59 35.83
C LYS A 961 8.45 -23.29 34.47
N ALA A 962 8.14 -24.12 33.48
CA ALA A 962 8.70 -24.07 32.13
C ALA A 962 8.69 -22.67 31.46
N HIS A 963 7.65 -21.85 31.70
CA HIS A 963 7.55 -20.50 31.13
C HIS A 963 8.67 -19.53 31.58
N PHE A 964 9.15 -19.62 32.83
CA PHE A 964 10.27 -18.78 33.30
C PHE A 964 11.58 -19.22 32.64
N LYS A 965 11.85 -20.53 32.62
CA LYS A 965 12.99 -21.14 31.92
C LYS A 965 13.02 -20.79 30.43
N ALA A 966 11.87 -20.78 29.76
CA ALA A 966 11.74 -20.34 28.37
C ALA A 966 12.07 -18.84 28.19
N LYS A 967 11.57 -17.96 29.07
CA LYS A 967 11.85 -16.52 29.00
C LYS A 967 13.32 -16.18 29.26
N VAL A 968 13.94 -16.81 30.26
CA VAL A 968 15.39 -16.69 30.49
C VAL A 968 16.18 -17.16 29.27
N LYS A 969 15.84 -18.32 28.68
CA LYS A 969 16.44 -18.81 27.43
C LYS A 969 16.28 -17.80 26.28
N HIS A 970 15.11 -17.20 26.10
CA HIS A 970 14.86 -16.20 25.04
C HIS A 970 15.68 -14.91 25.25
N ILE A 971 15.87 -14.46 26.49
CA ILE A 971 16.74 -13.32 26.82
C ILE A 971 18.20 -13.65 26.50
N LEU A 972 18.69 -14.81 26.94
CA LEU A 972 20.05 -15.29 26.65
C LEU A 972 20.30 -15.47 25.15
N GLU A 973 19.31 -15.96 24.39
CA GLU A 973 19.39 -16.02 22.92
C GLU A 973 19.53 -14.63 22.29
N ARG A 974 18.84 -13.60 22.78
CA ARG A 974 19.02 -12.21 22.29
C ARG A 974 20.38 -11.63 22.70
N MET A 975 20.86 -11.89 23.93
CA MET A 975 22.22 -11.51 24.35
C MET A 975 23.30 -12.16 23.46
N ILE A 976 23.19 -13.46 23.18
CA ILE A 976 24.12 -14.22 22.33
C ILE A 976 24.06 -13.78 20.85
N ARG A 977 22.93 -13.22 20.39
CA ARG A 977 22.84 -12.56 19.08
C ARG A 977 23.54 -11.19 19.07
N ARG A 978 23.47 -10.41 20.16
CA ARG A 978 23.93 -9.01 20.23
C ARG A 978 25.38 -8.81 20.71
N PHE A 979 25.83 -9.60 21.69
CA PHE A 979 27.15 -9.49 22.34
C PHE A 979 28.08 -10.70 22.04
N GLY A 980 27.59 -11.69 21.30
CA GLY A 980 28.33 -12.92 20.98
C GLY A 980 28.31 -13.97 22.09
N VAL A 981 28.76 -15.19 21.77
CA VAL A 981 28.73 -16.33 22.70
C VAL A 981 29.77 -16.15 23.82
N GLU A 982 30.96 -15.65 23.48
CA GLU A 982 32.13 -15.67 24.38
C GLU A 982 31.95 -14.76 25.60
N ILE A 983 31.40 -13.55 25.41
CA ILE A 983 31.12 -12.61 26.51
C ILE A 983 30.05 -13.18 27.45
N VAL A 984 28.94 -13.68 26.90
CA VAL A 984 27.83 -14.26 27.71
C VAL A 984 28.29 -15.52 28.45
N ASN A 985 29.15 -16.35 27.85
CA ASN A 985 29.68 -17.56 28.47
C ASN A 985 30.76 -17.28 29.55
N LYS A 986 31.48 -16.15 29.48
CA LYS A 986 32.45 -15.73 30.50
C LYS A 986 31.78 -15.48 31.86
N HIS A 987 30.61 -14.85 31.87
CA HIS A 987 29.88 -14.44 33.08
C HIS A 987 28.76 -15.45 33.47
N CYS A 988 28.78 -16.66 32.89
CA CYS A 988 27.84 -17.73 33.21
C CYS A 988 28.38 -18.64 34.34
N PRO A 989 27.57 -18.96 35.37
CA PRO A 989 27.89 -20.01 36.34
C PRO A 989 28.25 -21.35 35.69
N GLU A 990 29.17 -22.09 36.30
CA GLU A 990 29.72 -23.37 35.77
C GLU A 990 28.64 -24.39 35.41
N GLU A 991 27.60 -24.49 36.25
CA GLU A 991 26.50 -25.46 36.13
C GLU A 991 25.65 -25.20 34.86
N ASP A 992 25.46 -23.93 34.50
CA ASP A 992 24.59 -23.47 33.41
C ASP A 992 25.28 -23.32 32.05
N LYS A 993 26.60 -23.52 31.97
CA LYS A 993 27.35 -23.52 30.69
C LYS A 993 26.80 -24.56 29.70
N LYS A 994 26.13 -25.60 30.19
CA LYS A 994 25.37 -26.58 29.39
C LYS A 994 24.19 -25.93 28.63
N LEU A 995 23.46 -24.99 29.25
CA LEU A 995 22.33 -24.30 28.64
C LEU A 995 22.77 -23.37 27.51
N ILE A 996 23.84 -22.59 27.72
CA ILE A 996 24.48 -21.79 26.66
C ILE A 996 24.99 -22.68 25.51
N THR A 997 25.61 -23.82 25.84
CA THR A 997 26.08 -24.80 24.84
C THR A 997 24.92 -25.37 24.01
N ASN A 998 23.76 -25.62 24.63
CA ASN A 998 22.58 -26.11 23.94
C ASN A 998 21.95 -25.02 23.05
N ILE A 999 21.89 -23.76 23.50
CA ILE A 999 21.51 -22.61 22.67
C ILE A 999 22.43 -22.51 21.45
N ARG A 1000 23.75 -22.59 21.65
CA ARG A 1000 24.75 -22.55 20.57
C ARG A 1000 24.52 -23.68 19.56
N LYS A 1001 24.42 -24.94 20.01
CA LYS A 1001 24.14 -26.10 19.14
C LYS A 1001 22.82 -25.94 18.39
N THR A 1002 21.80 -25.37 19.01
CA THR A 1002 20.49 -25.13 18.38
C THR A 1002 20.56 -24.04 17.32
N ARG A 1003 21.31 -22.95 17.57
CA ARG A 1003 21.58 -21.90 16.59
C ARG A 1003 22.43 -22.39 15.43
N GLU A 1004 23.46 -23.20 15.68
CA GLU A 1004 24.28 -23.83 14.64
C GLU A 1004 23.46 -24.82 13.79
N ARG A 1005 22.55 -25.59 14.40
CA ARG A 1005 21.58 -26.44 13.67
C ARG A 1005 20.59 -25.62 12.85
N ARG A 1006 19.91 -24.62 13.43
CA ARG A 1006 19.00 -23.72 12.68
C ARG A 1006 19.73 -23.01 11.53
N LYS A 1007 20.98 -22.58 11.73
CA LYS A 1007 21.79 -22.00 10.65
C LYS A 1007 22.08 -23.04 9.56
N ARG A 1008 22.59 -24.24 9.90
CA ARG A 1008 22.85 -25.30 8.92
C ARG A 1008 21.60 -25.72 8.15
N ASN A 1009 20.43 -25.77 8.79
CA ASN A 1009 19.18 -26.07 8.09
C ASN A 1009 18.76 -24.95 7.13
N LYS A 1010 19.00 -23.67 7.47
CA LYS A 1010 18.72 -22.54 6.58
C LYS A 1010 19.75 -22.40 5.45
N ASP A 1011 21.02 -22.67 5.74
CA ASP A 1011 22.09 -22.76 4.74
C ASP A 1011 21.80 -23.94 3.78
N ALA A 1012 21.40 -25.11 4.29
CA ALA A 1012 21.05 -26.29 3.48
C ALA A 1012 19.73 -26.14 2.68
N ALA A 1013 18.73 -25.42 3.20
CA ALA A 1013 17.53 -25.09 2.43
C ALA A 1013 17.88 -24.22 1.20
N LYS A 1014 18.82 -23.27 1.37
CA LYS A 1014 19.35 -22.46 0.26
C LYS A 1014 20.22 -23.27 -0.72
N GLU A 1015 20.90 -24.33 -0.26
CA GLU A 1015 21.62 -25.26 -1.15
C GLU A 1015 20.68 -26.27 -1.85
N ALA A 1016 19.48 -26.52 -1.33
CA ALA A 1016 18.52 -27.48 -1.88
C ALA A 1016 17.63 -26.93 -3.01
N GLY A 1017 17.61 -25.61 -3.24
CA GLY A 1017 16.80 -24.99 -4.30
C GLY A 1017 15.31 -24.88 -4.01
N GLU A 1018 14.88 -25.09 -2.75
CA GLU A 1018 13.52 -24.75 -2.31
C GLU A 1018 13.45 -23.25 -1.98
N ASP A 1019 13.22 -22.43 -3.01
CA ASP A 1019 12.99 -20.98 -2.86
C ASP A 1019 11.68 -20.70 -2.09
N SER A 1020 11.81 -20.74 -0.77
CA SER A 1020 10.92 -20.14 0.19
C SER A 1020 11.37 -18.69 0.43
N ASP A 1021 10.87 -17.78 -0.41
CA ASP A 1021 11.13 -16.33 -0.38
C ASP A 1021 10.56 -15.65 0.88
N GLU A 1022 11.17 -15.90 2.05
CA GLU A 1022 10.91 -15.18 3.30
C GLU A 1022 12.22 -14.71 3.99
N GLU A 1023 12.98 -13.82 3.32
CA GLU A 1023 13.90 -12.79 3.87
C GLU A 1023 14.67 -12.13 2.69
N GLU A 1024 14.56 -10.83 2.36
CA GLU A 1024 13.91 -9.70 3.03
C GLU A 1024 13.27 -8.70 2.02
N THR A 1025 11.98 -8.81 1.71
CA THR A 1025 11.19 -7.67 1.18
C THR A 1025 9.77 -7.65 1.74
N GLY A 1026 9.45 -6.66 2.60
CA GLY A 1026 8.07 -6.30 2.91
C GLY A 1026 7.18 -7.43 3.44
N GLY A 1027 7.69 -8.24 4.38
CA GLY A 1027 6.92 -9.30 5.02
C GLY A 1027 5.58 -8.78 5.55
N LYS A 1028 4.47 -9.42 5.13
CA LYS A 1028 3.12 -9.01 5.55
C LYS A 1028 3.01 -9.12 7.07
N ARG A 1029 2.97 -7.97 7.77
CA ARG A 1029 2.69 -7.88 9.20
C ARG A 1029 1.50 -8.79 9.52
N ARG A 1030 1.73 -9.85 10.28
CA ARG A 1030 0.68 -10.72 10.81
C ARG A 1030 0.01 -9.92 11.92
N ASN A 1031 -1.05 -9.18 11.60
CA ASN A 1031 -1.75 -8.27 12.51
C ASN A 1031 -2.09 -8.94 13.86
N ARG A 1032 -1.21 -8.77 14.85
CA ARG A 1032 -1.38 -9.28 16.23
C ARG A 1032 -0.63 -8.48 17.31
N PHE A 1033 0.04 -7.40 16.93
CA PHE A 1033 0.62 -6.39 17.83
C PHE A 1033 0.36 -5.02 17.20
N GLU A 1034 -0.15 -4.07 17.98
CA GLU A 1034 -0.45 -2.71 17.49
C GLU A 1034 0.72 -1.74 17.73
N ASN A 1035 1.67 -2.08 18.62
CA ASN A 1035 2.90 -1.34 18.91
C ASN A 1035 4.18 -2.18 18.69
N GLU A 1036 5.29 -1.54 18.29
CA GLU A 1036 6.63 -2.17 18.18
C GLU A 1036 7.16 -2.64 19.54
N TYR A 1037 6.73 -1.99 20.62
CA TYR A 1037 7.00 -2.40 22.00
C TYR A 1037 6.41 -3.79 22.32
N ASP A 1038 5.19 -4.08 21.86
CA ASP A 1038 4.54 -5.37 22.07
C ASP A 1038 5.19 -6.47 21.21
N GLU A 1039 5.65 -6.13 20.00
CA GLU A 1039 6.48 -7.03 19.19
C GLU A 1039 7.83 -7.34 19.89
N ALA A 1040 8.47 -6.33 20.50
CA ALA A 1040 9.69 -6.52 21.28
C ALA A 1040 9.46 -7.36 22.54
N LEU A 1041 8.33 -7.19 23.25
CA LEU A 1041 8.01 -7.86 24.51
C LEU A 1041 7.41 -9.26 24.33
N HIS A 1042 6.41 -9.42 23.46
CA HIS A 1042 5.61 -10.63 23.26
C HIS A 1042 5.93 -11.43 21.99
N GLY A 1043 6.53 -10.81 20.96
CA GLY A 1043 6.91 -11.43 19.68
C GLY A 1043 8.08 -12.43 19.77
N SER A 1044 8.04 -13.35 20.72
CA SER A 1044 9.03 -14.42 20.92
C SER A 1044 8.46 -15.66 21.57
N ASP A 1045 7.34 -15.55 22.31
CA ASP A 1045 6.71 -16.70 22.94
C ASP A 1045 5.92 -17.56 21.91
N SER A 1046 5.58 -16.98 20.75
CA SER A 1046 4.88 -17.63 19.63
C SER A 1046 5.74 -18.60 18.78
N GLU A 1047 7.07 -18.61 18.92
CA GLU A 1047 7.97 -19.53 18.21
C GLU A 1047 8.10 -20.91 18.88
N SER A 1048 7.59 -21.08 20.11
CA SER A 1048 8.01 -22.19 20.99
C SER A 1048 7.14 -23.45 20.97
N SER A 1049 6.06 -23.51 20.19
CA SER A 1049 5.14 -24.67 20.16
C SER A 1049 5.61 -25.80 19.21
N GLY A 1050 6.91 -26.14 19.27
CA GLY A 1050 7.53 -27.01 18.26
C GLY A 1050 9.01 -27.35 18.53
N SER A 1051 9.31 -27.99 19.66
CA SER A 1051 10.62 -28.63 19.88
C SER A 1051 10.46 -29.97 20.58
N ASP A 1052 10.38 -31.04 19.78
CA ASP A 1052 10.45 -32.42 20.25
C ASP A 1052 11.91 -32.80 20.58
N VAL A 1053 12.10 -33.58 21.65
CA VAL A 1053 13.37 -34.15 22.13
C VAL A 1053 13.06 -35.41 22.94
N SER A 1054 12.70 -36.49 22.25
CA SER A 1054 12.76 -37.84 22.80
C SER A 1054 14.20 -38.32 22.95
N ASP A 1055 14.43 -39.32 23.81
CA ASP A 1055 15.68 -40.08 23.85
C ASP A 1055 15.37 -41.58 24.05
N ASP A 1056 15.99 -42.37 23.18
CA ASP A 1056 16.15 -43.84 23.08
C ASP A 1056 14.94 -44.82 23.03
N GLU A 1057 15.23 -46.01 22.51
CA GLU A 1057 14.29 -47.04 22.05
C GLU A 1057 14.13 -48.25 23.00
N VAL A 1058 12.95 -48.91 23.01
CA VAL A 1058 12.87 -50.38 23.12
C VAL A 1058 11.59 -50.96 22.49
N LEU A 1059 11.77 -51.69 21.37
CA LEU A 1059 11.04 -52.91 20.96
C LEU A 1059 9.49 -52.93 20.91
N GLY A 1060 8.90 -53.08 19.71
CA GLY A 1060 7.59 -53.77 19.61
C GLY A 1060 6.72 -53.60 18.35
N LYS A 1061 6.72 -54.61 17.46
CA LYS A 1061 5.79 -54.81 16.31
C LYS A 1061 4.30 -54.71 16.73
N SER A 1062 3.31 -54.33 15.91
CA SER A 1062 3.00 -54.94 14.59
C SER A 1062 1.86 -54.26 13.76
N ARG A 1063 1.70 -54.77 12.51
CA ARG A 1063 0.94 -54.32 11.31
C ARG A 1063 -0.62 -54.25 11.34
N LYS A 1064 -1.18 -53.33 10.49
CA LYS A 1064 -2.51 -53.34 9.76
C LYS A 1064 -3.78 -53.34 10.65
N LYS A 1065 -5.02 -52.92 10.30
CA LYS A 1065 -5.81 -52.45 9.09
C LYS A 1065 -6.95 -51.50 9.63
N GLY A 1066 -7.83 -50.76 8.91
CA GLY A 1066 -7.94 -50.37 7.49
C GLY A 1066 -9.37 -50.05 6.97
N GLY A 1067 -9.98 -48.88 7.29
CA GLY A 1067 -11.30 -48.34 6.85
C GLY A 1067 -11.67 -47.11 7.72
N LYS A 1068 -12.21 -45.94 7.26
CA LYS A 1068 -13.44 -45.58 6.48
C LYS A 1068 -14.73 -46.07 7.17
N LYS A 1069 -15.81 -45.31 7.42
CA LYS A 1069 -16.29 -43.90 7.18
C LYS A 1069 -16.97 -43.40 8.51
N ALA A 1070 -17.45 -42.17 8.80
CA ALA A 1070 -17.43 -40.82 8.21
C ALA A 1070 -17.84 -39.74 9.29
N THR A 1071 -17.92 -38.46 8.90
CA THR A 1071 -18.75 -37.33 9.44
C THR A 1071 -19.04 -37.18 10.95
N GLY A 1072 -18.42 -36.15 11.55
CA GLY A 1072 -18.84 -35.47 12.78
C GLY A 1072 -18.07 -34.16 12.94
N GLY A 1073 -18.76 -33.00 12.93
CA GLY A 1073 -18.14 -31.69 12.80
C GLY A 1073 -17.67 -31.08 14.11
N ASN A 1074 -16.38 -31.17 14.43
CA ASN A 1074 -15.79 -30.50 15.60
C ASN A 1074 -14.90 -29.33 15.18
N GLN A 1075 -15.28 -28.12 15.58
CA GLN A 1075 -14.36 -26.98 15.69
C GLN A 1075 -13.63 -27.04 17.04
N TYR A 1076 -12.42 -26.48 17.13
CA TYR A 1076 -11.59 -26.45 18.34
C TYR A 1076 -11.26 -25.02 18.71
N ILE A 1077 -11.66 -24.61 19.91
CA ILE A 1077 -11.23 -23.36 20.52
C ILE A 1077 -9.81 -23.56 21.06
N VAL A 1078 -8.90 -22.63 20.74
CA VAL A 1078 -7.59 -22.54 21.40
C VAL A 1078 -7.68 -21.46 22.46
N GLU A 1079 -7.58 -21.88 23.72
CA GLU A 1079 -7.48 -21.03 24.91
C GLU A 1079 -6.01 -20.91 25.30
N ASP A 1080 -5.56 -19.70 25.65
CA ASP A 1080 -4.26 -19.45 26.29
C ASP A 1080 -4.51 -19.30 27.81
N ASP A 1081 -3.78 -20.05 28.65
CA ASP A 1081 -4.09 -20.26 30.09
C ASP A 1081 -4.11 -18.98 30.98
N ASP A 1082 -3.72 -17.82 30.45
CA ASP A 1082 -3.61 -16.54 31.18
C ASP A 1082 -4.75 -15.52 30.87
N GLU A 1083 -5.61 -15.71 29.85
CA GLU A 1083 -6.64 -14.71 29.47
C GLU A 1083 -7.97 -15.37 28.98
N PRO A 1084 -9.14 -15.04 29.58
CA PRO A 1084 -10.42 -15.65 29.19
C PRO A 1084 -10.92 -15.13 27.84
N LEU A 1085 -11.24 -16.04 26.92
CA LEU A 1085 -11.59 -15.72 25.54
C LEU A 1085 -12.96 -15.00 25.44
N ASP A 1086 -12.96 -13.72 25.06
CA ASP A 1086 -14.19 -12.97 24.77
C ASP A 1086 -14.78 -13.40 23.41
N LEU A 1087 -15.79 -14.28 23.47
CA LEU A 1087 -16.53 -14.80 22.31
C LEU A 1087 -17.36 -13.73 21.56
N LEU A 1088 -17.46 -12.49 22.06
CA LEU A 1088 -18.19 -11.40 21.41
C LEU A 1088 -17.29 -10.50 20.52
N ASP A 1089 -15.96 -10.56 20.66
CA ASP A 1089 -15.07 -9.86 19.72
C ASP A 1089 -15.01 -10.62 18.38
N ARG A 1090 -15.04 -9.88 17.26
CA ARG A 1090 -14.82 -10.42 15.92
C ARG A 1090 -13.43 -11.08 15.78
N LYS A 1091 -12.47 -10.77 16.66
CA LYS A 1091 -11.19 -11.48 16.77
C LYS A 1091 -11.35 -12.97 17.17
N ALA A 1092 -12.40 -13.36 17.92
CA ALA A 1092 -12.57 -14.72 18.46
C ALA A 1092 -12.75 -15.81 17.38
N LEU A 1093 -13.31 -15.45 16.21
CA LEU A 1093 -13.38 -16.37 15.06
C LEU A 1093 -11.99 -16.83 14.56
N GLY A 1094 -10.91 -16.13 14.94
CA GLY A 1094 -9.52 -16.48 14.63
C GLY A 1094 -8.86 -17.51 15.56
N SER A 1095 -9.45 -17.81 16.74
CA SER A 1095 -8.97 -18.91 17.62
C SER A 1095 -9.75 -20.22 17.43
N ILE A 1096 -10.76 -20.22 16.55
CA ILE A 1096 -11.56 -21.40 16.20
C ILE A 1096 -10.88 -22.16 15.06
N SER A 1097 -10.09 -23.18 15.40
CA SER A 1097 -9.46 -24.05 14.42
C SER A 1097 -10.43 -25.12 13.89
N THR A 1098 -10.48 -25.28 12.56
CA THR A 1098 -11.15 -26.40 11.89
C THR A 1098 -10.28 -27.66 11.83
N THR A 1099 -9.01 -27.57 12.21
CA THR A 1099 -8.07 -28.70 12.32
C THR A 1099 -7.71 -28.99 13.78
N LYS A 1100 -7.81 -30.27 14.18
CA LYS A 1100 -7.43 -30.73 15.52
C LYS A 1100 -5.96 -30.39 15.82
N PRO A 1101 -5.62 -29.63 16.87
CA PRO A 1101 -4.28 -29.71 17.45
C PRO A 1101 -4.06 -31.09 18.07
N ILE A 1102 -2.91 -31.72 17.80
CA ILE A 1102 -2.62 -33.09 18.25
C ILE A 1102 -2.13 -33.03 19.70
N LYS A 1103 -3.04 -33.17 20.67
CA LYS A 1103 -2.69 -33.56 22.05
C LYS A 1103 -2.78 -35.09 22.18
N ALA A 1104 -1.74 -35.70 22.74
CA ALA A 1104 -1.69 -37.15 22.97
C ALA A 1104 -2.81 -37.60 23.92
N ARG A 1105 -3.39 -38.77 23.64
CA ARG A 1105 -4.66 -39.20 24.27
C ARG A 1105 -4.41 -40.19 25.41
N THR A 1106 -4.67 -39.76 26.65
CA THR A 1106 -4.79 -40.69 27.78
C THR A 1106 -6.03 -41.58 27.63
N ILE A 1107 -5.94 -42.82 28.10
CA ILE A 1107 -7.03 -43.81 28.01
C ILE A 1107 -7.73 -43.94 29.35
N THR A 1108 -9.02 -43.65 29.38
CA THR A 1108 -9.94 -44.12 30.44
C THR A 1108 -11.06 -44.93 29.79
N ARG A 1109 -11.52 -45.99 30.49
CA ARG A 1109 -12.44 -47.00 29.96
C ARG A 1109 -13.86 -46.74 30.48
N THR A 1110 -14.87 -46.85 29.63
CA THR A 1110 -16.28 -46.87 30.03
C THR A 1110 -16.91 -48.24 29.75
N LYS A 1111 -18.00 -48.55 30.45
CA LYS A 1111 -18.60 -49.89 30.53
C LYS A 1111 -19.68 -50.10 29.47
N ALA A 1112 -19.91 -51.35 29.06
CA ALA A 1112 -21.08 -51.73 28.29
C ALA A 1112 -22.37 -51.57 29.12
N LYS A 1113 -23.50 -51.26 28.47
CA LYS A 1113 -24.81 -51.28 29.10
C LYS A 1113 -25.36 -52.70 29.21
N VAL A 1114 -26.19 -52.91 30.21
CA VAL A 1114 -26.85 -54.17 30.57
C VAL A 1114 -28.27 -53.81 30.99
N ASP A 1115 -29.24 -54.69 30.77
CA ASP A 1115 -30.59 -54.50 31.32
C ASP A 1115 -30.63 -54.85 32.83
N LEU A 1116 -31.75 -54.57 33.50
CA LEU A 1116 -31.91 -54.65 34.97
C LEU A 1116 -31.60 -56.04 35.56
N ASP A 1117 -31.84 -57.13 34.81
CA ASP A 1117 -31.48 -58.51 35.19
C ASP A 1117 -30.13 -58.99 34.61
N GLY A 1118 -29.26 -58.08 34.16
CA GLY A 1118 -27.84 -58.38 33.94
C GLY A 1118 -27.46 -59.11 32.65
N LYS A 1119 -28.33 -59.14 31.63
CA LYS A 1119 -28.00 -59.66 30.28
C LYS A 1119 -27.68 -58.55 29.26
N LEU A 1120 -26.73 -58.85 28.37
CA LEU A 1120 -26.32 -58.01 27.23
C LEU A 1120 -27.20 -58.28 26.00
N LEU A 1121 -27.68 -57.21 25.34
CA LEU A 1121 -28.57 -57.26 24.16
C LEU A 1121 -27.78 -56.99 22.87
N LEU A 1122 -27.93 -57.86 21.86
CA LEU A 1122 -27.28 -57.73 20.54
C LEU A 1122 -28.10 -58.38 19.40
N GLY A 1123 -28.65 -57.56 18.50
CA GLY A 1123 -29.10 -57.93 17.13
C GLY A 1123 -30.59 -58.29 16.94
N GLY A 1124 -31.16 -57.88 15.79
CA GLY A 1124 -32.51 -58.31 15.31
C GLY A 1124 -33.24 -57.33 14.35
N ASN A 1125 -33.06 -57.54 13.04
CA ASN A 1125 -33.92 -57.27 11.84
C ASN A 1125 -34.89 -56.05 11.69
N ASP A 1126 -34.69 -55.32 10.59
CA ASP A 1126 -35.55 -55.12 9.37
C ASP A 1126 -37.05 -54.64 9.41
N SER A 1127 -37.58 -54.35 8.21
CA SER A 1127 -38.98 -53.98 7.80
C SER A 1127 -39.38 -52.49 7.95
N ASP A 1128 -40.07 -51.79 7.01
CA ASP A 1128 -40.49 -52.03 5.60
C ASP A 1128 -40.68 -50.68 4.83
N ASP A 1129 -40.72 -50.73 3.48
CA ASP A 1129 -41.49 -50.01 2.41
C ASP A 1129 -42.07 -48.55 2.62
N ASP A 1130 -42.52 -47.78 1.61
CA ASP A 1130 -42.90 -48.05 0.19
C ASP A 1130 -42.69 -46.80 -0.73
N ASP A 1131 -42.96 -46.93 -2.04
CA ASP A 1131 -42.86 -45.92 -3.13
C ASP A 1131 -44.12 -44.99 -3.20
N GLN A 1132 -44.42 -44.07 -4.13
CA GLN A 1132 -43.94 -43.64 -5.48
C GLN A 1132 -44.23 -42.10 -5.60
N MET A 1133 -44.35 -41.34 -6.71
CA MET A 1133 -44.50 -41.52 -8.17
C MET A 1133 -44.10 -40.21 -8.91
N VAL A 1134 -44.20 -40.16 -10.24
CA VAL A 1134 -43.94 -39.00 -11.13
C VAL A 1134 -45.18 -38.69 -12.00
N ILE A 1135 -45.41 -37.41 -12.33
CA ILE A 1135 -46.36 -36.97 -13.38
C ILE A 1135 -45.68 -35.92 -14.28
N ASP A 1136 -45.64 -36.19 -15.59
CA ASP A 1136 -45.40 -35.21 -16.65
C ASP A 1136 -46.73 -34.64 -17.17
N THR A 1137 -46.80 -33.34 -17.45
CA THR A 1137 -47.75 -32.70 -18.39
C THR A 1137 -47.27 -31.27 -18.70
N PRO A 1138 -47.73 -30.61 -19.78
CA PRO A 1138 -46.81 -29.91 -20.69
C PRO A 1138 -46.69 -28.39 -20.49
N ALA A 1139 -45.84 -27.79 -21.34
CA ALA A 1139 -45.41 -26.39 -21.28
C ALA A 1139 -46.52 -25.35 -21.45
N GLU A 1140 -46.43 -24.28 -20.65
CA GLU A 1140 -46.92 -22.94 -21.00
C GLU A 1140 -46.12 -21.84 -20.26
N GLU A 1141 -46.13 -20.63 -20.82
CA GLU A 1141 -45.56 -19.34 -20.32
C GLU A 1141 -44.07 -19.28 -19.88
N ASP A 1142 -43.21 -18.82 -20.81
CA ASP A 1142 -41.81 -18.41 -20.56
C ASP A 1142 -41.72 -17.10 -19.75
N GLY A 1143 -41.86 -17.22 -18.43
CA GLY A 1143 -41.75 -16.10 -17.50
C GLY A 1143 -40.30 -15.68 -17.23
N GLY A 1144 -39.94 -14.43 -17.53
CA GLY A 1144 -38.60 -13.85 -17.34
C GLY A 1144 -38.03 -13.86 -15.90
N VAL A 1145 -38.78 -14.41 -14.94
CA VAL A 1145 -38.32 -14.80 -13.60
C VAL A 1145 -37.25 -15.91 -13.67
N GLY A 1146 -37.33 -16.82 -14.65
CA GLY A 1146 -36.36 -17.92 -14.80
C GLY A 1146 -34.92 -17.45 -14.99
N ALA A 1147 -34.69 -16.45 -15.85
CA ALA A 1147 -33.38 -15.86 -16.10
C ALA A 1147 -32.76 -15.22 -14.83
N TYR A 1148 -33.59 -14.62 -13.98
CA TYR A 1148 -33.16 -14.06 -12.69
C TYR A 1148 -32.72 -15.15 -11.70
N VAL A 1149 -33.45 -16.27 -11.66
CA VAL A 1149 -33.06 -17.45 -10.86
C VAL A 1149 -31.74 -18.03 -11.35
N HIS A 1150 -31.51 -18.10 -12.66
CA HIS A 1150 -30.25 -18.56 -13.24
C HIS A 1150 -29.07 -17.63 -12.87
N ALA A 1151 -29.27 -16.31 -12.88
CA ALA A 1151 -28.25 -15.33 -12.49
C ALA A 1151 -27.87 -15.40 -11.00
N LEU A 1152 -28.82 -15.74 -10.12
CA LEU A 1152 -28.60 -15.84 -8.66
C LEU A 1152 -28.13 -17.22 -8.17
N LYS A 1153 -28.53 -18.31 -8.85
CA LYS A 1153 -28.13 -19.69 -8.49
C LYS A 1153 -26.93 -20.21 -9.29
N GLY A 1154 -26.49 -19.49 -10.34
CA GLY A 1154 -25.31 -19.84 -11.14
C GLY A 1154 -24.05 -20.03 -10.29
N ARG A 1155 -23.27 -21.07 -10.57
CA ARG A 1155 -22.20 -21.58 -9.69
C ARG A 1155 -21.00 -20.63 -9.50
N ASP A 1156 -20.96 -19.51 -10.22
CA ASP A 1156 -19.94 -18.46 -10.20
C ASP A 1156 -20.37 -17.17 -9.47
N ALA A 1157 -21.53 -17.14 -8.81
CA ALA A 1157 -22.06 -15.95 -8.14
C ALA A 1157 -21.08 -15.39 -7.06
N PRO A 1158 -20.54 -14.17 -7.22
CA PRO A 1158 -19.47 -13.67 -6.37
C PRO A 1158 -19.97 -13.14 -5.03
N LYS A 1159 -19.26 -13.44 -3.94
CA LYS A 1159 -19.53 -12.87 -2.61
C LYS A 1159 -18.65 -11.64 -2.37
N LYS A 1160 -19.28 -10.48 -2.19
CA LYS A 1160 -18.63 -9.16 -2.04
C LYS A 1160 -18.07 -9.02 -0.60
N GLY A 1161 -16.80 -8.67 -0.47
CA GLY A 1161 -16.16 -8.42 0.83
C GLY A 1161 -16.39 -6.98 1.32
N ARG A 1162 -16.24 -6.73 2.63
CA ARG A 1162 -16.21 -5.36 3.17
C ARG A 1162 -15.02 -4.62 2.55
N GLY A 1163 -15.28 -3.52 1.84
CA GLY A 1163 -14.29 -2.84 0.99
C GLY A 1163 -14.49 -3.07 -0.53
N GLY A 1164 -15.66 -3.54 -0.97
CA GLY A 1164 -16.11 -3.48 -2.36
C GLY A 1164 -15.52 -4.53 -3.32
N ARG A 1165 -14.29 -4.98 -3.09
CA ARG A 1165 -13.62 -6.00 -3.93
C ARG A 1165 -14.34 -7.35 -3.87
N LEU A 1166 -14.57 -7.91 -5.05
CA LEU A 1166 -15.17 -9.23 -5.28
C LEU A 1166 -14.12 -10.33 -5.08
N LYS A 1167 -14.54 -11.51 -4.59
CA LYS A 1167 -13.74 -12.74 -4.61
C LYS A 1167 -14.51 -13.86 -5.31
N PHE A 1168 -13.87 -14.48 -6.29
CA PHE A 1168 -14.31 -15.71 -6.94
C PHE A 1168 -13.63 -16.93 -6.31
N SER A 1169 -14.32 -18.07 -6.24
CA SER A 1169 -13.81 -19.29 -5.64
C SER A 1169 -13.22 -20.24 -6.68
N ASN A 1170 -11.94 -20.05 -7.03
CA ASN A 1170 -11.21 -21.04 -7.84
C ASN A 1170 -11.03 -22.35 -7.06
N ARG A 1171 -11.90 -23.32 -7.33
CA ARG A 1171 -11.68 -24.72 -6.97
C ARG A 1171 -12.13 -25.61 -8.13
N LYS A 1172 -11.15 -26.04 -8.94
CA LYS A 1172 -11.39 -26.94 -10.07
C LYS A 1172 -11.87 -28.28 -9.49
N GLY A 1173 -13.04 -28.75 -9.94
CA GLY A 1173 -13.50 -30.11 -9.66
C GLY A 1173 -12.67 -31.10 -10.48
N GLN A 1174 -12.51 -32.29 -9.93
CA GLN A 1174 -11.91 -33.46 -10.56
C GLN A 1174 -12.81 -34.66 -10.21
N ASP A 1175 -12.72 -35.72 -10.99
CA ASP A 1175 -13.48 -36.98 -10.88
C ASP A 1175 -14.96 -36.86 -11.31
N GLU A 1176 -15.20 -37.09 -12.61
CA GLU A 1176 -16.05 -38.18 -13.10
C GLU A 1176 -15.74 -38.40 -14.59
N ASP A 1177 -15.16 -39.56 -14.91
CA ASP A 1177 -14.82 -40.03 -16.26
C ASP A 1177 -15.84 -41.08 -16.71
N ASP A 1178 -16.04 -41.24 -18.03
CA ASP A 1178 -16.11 -42.57 -18.66
C ASP A 1178 -15.99 -42.50 -20.21
N GLU A 1179 -15.29 -43.49 -20.78
CA GLU A 1179 -15.20 -43.93 -22.20
C GLU A 1179 -14.95 -42.85 -23.31
N MET A 1180 -13.82 -42.82 -24.04
CA MET A 1180 -13.15 -43.95 -24.73
C MET A 1180 -11.63 -43.73 -24.97
N ASP A 1181 -10.86 -44.81 -24.95
CA ASP A 1181 -9.41 -44.87 -25.22
C ASP A 1181 -9.01 -44.87 -26.71
N VAL A 1182 -7.89 -44.20 -27.04
CA VAL A 1182 -6.92 -44.65 -28.08
C VAL A 1182 -5.48 -44.24 -27.71
N ASP A 1183 -4.64 -45.24 -27.44
CA ASP A 1183 -3.16 -45.33 -27.47
C ASP A 1183 -2.24 -44.13 -27.09
N GLU A 1184 -1.42 -44.33 -26.04
CA GLU A 1184 -0.60 -43.30 -25.38
C GLU A 1184 0.86 -43.14 -25.89
N ASP A 1185 1.26 -43.79 -27.00
CA ASP A 1185 2.68 -43.90 -27.38
C ASP A 1185 3.20 -42.93 -28.45
N GLU A 1186 2.36 -42.21 -29.21
CA GLU A 1186 2.86 -41.11 -30.07
C GLU A 1186 3.21 -39.83 -29.29
N VAL A 1187 2.59 -39.60 -28.12
CA VAL A 1187 2.77 -38.37 -27.32
C VAL A 1187 4.19 -38.25 -26.74
N LYS A 1188 4.91 -39.37 -26.61
CA LYS A 1188 6.26 -39.44 -26.02
C LYS A 1188 7.37 -38.89 -26.95
N ALA A 1189 7.09 -38.69 -28.24
CA ALA A 1189 8.05 -38.15 -29.20
C ALA A 1189 8.14 -36.59 -29.19
N VAL A 1190 7.06 -35.89 -28.88
CA VAL A 1190 6.96 -34.42 -29.05
C VAL A 1190 7.45 -33.62 -27.82
N LYS A 1191 7.37 -34.19 -26.62
CA LYS A 1191 7.79 -33.52 -25.36
C LYS A 1191 9.32 -33.36 -25.17
N LYS A 1192 10.13 -33.59 -26.20
CA LYS A 1192 11.61 -33.53 -26.12
C LYS A 1192 12.27 -32.46 -27.01
N SER A 1193 11.49 -31.58 -27.63
CA SER A 1193 11.97 -30.54 -28.56
C SER A 1193 11.67 -29.09 -28.14
N ILE A 1194 10.91 -28.87 -27.06
CA ILE A 1194 10.64 -27.53 -26.51
C ILE A 1194 10.96 -27.52 -25.00
N GLY A 1195 12.26 -27.34 -24.71
CA GLY A 1195 12.75 -26.92 -23.40
C GLY A 1195 13.54 -25.62 -23.58
N GLY A 1196 13.11 -24.54 -22.94
CA GLY A 1196 13.71 -23.22 -23.05
C GLY A 1196 12.83 -22.17 -22.37
N ASP A 1197 13.44 -21.34 -21.53
CA ASP A 1197 12.74 -20.52 -20.54
C ASP A 1197 12.05 -19.27 -21.10
N ARG A 1198 10.87 -18.96 -20.53
CA ARG A 1198 10.51 -17.67 -19.90
C ARG A 1198 9.10 -17.81 -19.33
N GLU A 1199 8.90 -17.77 -18.01
CA GLU A 1199 9.09 -16.63 -17.11
C GLU A 1199 8.10 -15.48 -17.41
N ARG A 1200 7.00 -15.44 -16.65
CA ARG A 1200 6.02 -14.34 -16.69
C ARG A 1200 6.37 -13.27 -15.65
N GLY A 1201 7.33 -12.41 -15.98
CA GLY A 1201 7.53 -11.16 -15.25
C GLY A 1201 6.49 -10.11 -15.66
N ARG A 1202 5.47 -9.85 -14.83
CA ARG A 1202 4.80 -8.54 -14.81
C ARG A 1202 5.14 -7.85 -13.48
N GLY A 1203 6.24 -7.10 -13.49
CA GLY A 1203 6.74 -6.39 -12.32
C GLY A 1203 5.80 -5.28 -11.84
N GLY A 1204 5.86 -4.98 -10.54
CA GLY A 1204 5.03 -3.96 -9.90
C GLY A 1204 5.77 -3.24 -8.77
N ARG A 1205 6.69 -2.33 -9.13
CA ARG A 1205 7.32 -1.30 -8.28
C ARG A 1205 7.79 -1.74 -6.87
N GLY A 1206 8.99 -2.32 -6.80
CA GLY A 1206 9.91 -2.18 -5.66
C GLY A 1206 10.93 -1.07 -5.95
N GLY A 1207 11.42 -0.36 -4.92
CA GLY A 1207 12.16 0.90 -5.09
C GLY A 1207 13.66 0.88 -4.72
N ASP A 1208 14.23 2.08 -4.82
CA ASP A 1208 15.56 2.53 -4.37
C ASP A 1208 16.82 1.96 -5.07
N ARG A 1209 17.85 2.82 -5.15
CA ARG A 1209 19.25 2.42 -5.41
C ARG A 1209 20.25 3.41 -4.80
N GLY A 1210 20.35 3.39 -3.48
CA GLY A 1210 21.52 3.88 -2.75
C GLY A 1210 22.85 3.28 -3.27
N ARG A 1211 23.94 4.03 -3.12
CA ARG A 1211 25.32 3.56 -3.35
C ARG A 1211 25.69 2.49 -2.28
N GLY A 1212 26.67 1.61 -2.50
CA GLY A 1212 27.60 1.53 -3.62
C GLY A 1212 29.08 1.22 -3.27
N GLY A 1213 29.33 0.46 -2.19
CA GLY A 1213 30.46 -0.47 -2.03
C GLY A 1213 31.91 0.05 -1.86
N ARG A 1214 32.76 -0.84 -1.32
CA ARG A 1214 34.23 -0.89 -1.50
C ARG A 1214 34.77 -2.28 -1.07
N GLY A 1215 35.95 -2.67 -1.54
CA GLY A 1215 36.56 -3.96 -1.23
C GLY A 1215 38.07 -4.02 -1.57
N GLY A 1216 38.65 -5.22 -1.46
CA GLY A 1216 40.09 -5.52 -1.57
C GLY A 1216 40.65 -6.07 -0.24
N GLY A 1217 41.63 -6.98 -0.20
CA GLY A 1217 42.37 -7.66 -1.28
C GLY A 1217 43.49 -8.56 -0.70
N ARG A 1218 44.31 -9.19 -1.57
CA ARG A 1218 45.29 -10.30 -1.30
C ARG A 1218 44.64 -11.70 -1.15
N GLY A 1219 45.22 -12.82 -1.60
CA GLY A 1219 46.31 -13.03 -2.57
C GLY A 1219 47.61 -13.65 -2.01
N GLY A 1220 47.90 -14.92 -2.33
CA GLY A 1220 49.25 -15.53 -2.30
C GLY A 1220 49.38 -16.96 -1.76
N PHE A 1221 50.25 -17.76 -2.41
CA PHE A 1221 50.87 -19.05 -2.00
C PHE A 1221 49.97 -20.32 -1.98
N ASN A 1222 50.28 -21.47 -2.63
CA ASN A 1222 51.47 -22.35 -2.73
C ASN A 1222 51.56 -23.43 -1.61
N ALA A 1223 52.01 -24.68 -1.83
CA ALA A 1223 52.30 -25.47 -3.05
C ALA A 1223 52.60 -26.97 -2.71
N GLY A 1224 52.71 -27.85 -3.73
CA GLY A 1224 53.29 -29.21 -3.63
C GLY A 1224 52.44 -30.32 -4.26
N ARG A 1225 52.98 -31.44 -4.80
CA ARG A 1225 54.40 -31.91 -4.92
C ARG A 1225 54.56 -32.88 -6.13
N ARG A 1226 55.81 -33.17 -6.55
CA ARG A 1226 56.21 -33.98 -7.74
C ARG A 1226 56.28 -35.52 -7.53
N GLY A 1227 56.19 -36.28 -8.63
CA GLY A 1227 56.69 -37.67 -8.85
C GLY A 1227 56.06 -38.26 -10.15
N LEU A 1228 56.79 -38.58 -11.24
CA LEU A 1228 57.74 -39.69 -11.51
C LEU A 1228 57.05 -41.08 -11.54
N GLY A 1229 57.19 -41.93 -12.58
CA GLY A 1229 58.00 -41.86 -13.82
C GLY A 1229 57.59 -42.90 -14.91
N GLU A 1230 58.51 -43.25 -15.82
CA GLU A 1230 58.36 -44.15 -17.00
C GLU A 1230 58.20 -45.66 -16.62
N GLU A 1231 57.91 -46.65 -17.48
CA GLU A 1231 58.38 -46.91 -18.87
C GLU A 1231 57.55 -48.00 -19.63
N LYS A 1232 57.78 -48.14 -20.95
CA LYS A 1232 57.57 -49.29 -21.88
C LYS A 1232 56.43 -49.27 -22.91
N ARG A 1233 56.67 -50.02 -24.00
CA ARG A 1233 55.93 -50.14 -25.28
C ARG A 1233 55.51 -51.61 -25.55
N SER A 1234 54.72 -51.81 -26.62
CA SER A 1234 54.35 -53.07 -27.34
C SER A 1234 52.94 -53.60 -27.03
N GLY A 1235 52.16 -54.14 -27.98
CA GLY A 1235 52.33 -54.19 -29.44
C GLY A 1235 51.52 -55.30 -30.14
N GLY A 1236 50.96 -55.04 -31.34
CA GLY A 1236 50.24 -56.01 -32.20
C GLY A 1236 48.77 -56.31 -31.79
N GLY A 1237 47.92 -56.91 -32.63
CA GLY A 1237 48.05 -57.17 -34.08
C GLY A 1237 47.18 -58.34 -34.60
N GLY A 1238 46.17 -58.07 -35.46
CA GLY A 1238 45.32 -59.09 -36.13
C GLY A 1238 44.20 -59.71 -35.24
N GLY A 1239 43.19 -60.43 -35.78
CA GLY A 1239 42.81 -60.59 -37.19
C GLY A 1239 41.77 -61.71 -37.49
N ASP A 1240 40.79 -61.39 -38.35
CA ASP A 1240 39.95 -62.29 -39.20
C ASP A 1240 38.83 -63.20 -38.58
N ARG A 1241 37.77 -63.43 -39.39
CA ARG A 1241 36.61 -64.38 -39.28
C ARG A 1241 35.61 -64.20 -38.12
N SER A 1242 34.28 -64.37 -38.29
CA SER A 1242 33.39 -64.50 -39.48
C SER A 1242 31.91 -64.54 -39.01
N GLY A 1243 30.84 -64.28 -39.78
CA GLY A 1243 30.70 -63.88 -41.19
C GLY A 1243 29.50 -64.60 -41.89
N ARG A 1244 28.99 -64.05 -43.03
CA ARG A 1244 27.93 -64.63 -43.93
C ARG A 1244 26.48 -64.60 -43.34
N VAL A 1245 25.36 -64.46 -44.08
CA VAL A 1245 24.99 -64.63 -45.53
C VAL A 1245 23.89 -63.62 -45.98
N MET A 1246 24.07 -62.92 -47.13
CA MET A 1246 23.09 -62.38 -48.14
C MET A 1246 21.74 -61.68 -47.72
N LYS A 1247 20.98 -60.95 -48.57
CA LYS A 1247 20.91 -60.82 -50.05
C LYS A 1247 20.38 -59.44 -50.51
N SER A 1248 20.64 -59.08 -51.76
CA SER A 1248 20.11 -57.90 -52.51
C SER A 1248 19.05 -58.39 -53.56
N PRO A 1249 18.46 -57.64 -54.54
CA PRO A 1249 18.83 -56.32 -55.11
C PRO A 1249 17.72 -55.35 -55.65
N ARG A 1250 18.12 -54.10 -55.98
CA ARG A 1250 17.56 -53.15 -57.02
C ARG A 1250 16.08 -52.68 -56.89
N GLY A 1251 15.68 -51.49 -57.38
CA GLY A 1251 16.43 -50.32 -57.89
C GLY A 1251 15.65 -49.40 -58.86
N ARG A 1252 16.00 -48.10 -58.92
CA ARG A 1252 15.69 -47.04 -59.94
C ARG A 1252 14.23 -46.82 -60.43
N GLY A 1253 13.76 -45.56 -60.37
CA GLY A 1253 12.66 -45.03 -61.21
C GLY A 1253 12.50 -43.50 -61.11
N ARG A 1254 12.16 -42.82 -62.21
CA ARG A 1254 11.83 -41.38 -62.32
C ARG A 1254 10.56 -41.23 -63.17
N GLY A 1255 9.75 -40.20 -62.93
CA GLY A 1255 9.07 -39.49 -64.04
C GLY A 1255 7.59 -39.11 -63.86
N ASN A 1256 7.33 -37.80 -63.94
CA ASN A 1256 6.13 -37.06 -64.41
C ASN A 1256 4.73 -37.72 -64.41
N GLY A 1257 3.74 -36.97 -63.89
CA GLY A 1257 2.31 -37.21 -64.12
C GLY A 1257 1.39 -36.10 -63.59
N HIS A 1258 1.14 -35.06 -64.40
CA HIS A 1258 -0.11 -34.28 -64.33
C HIS A 1258 -1.23 -35.06 -65.07
N PRO A 1259 -2.55 -34.83 -64.85
CA PRO A 1259 -3.14 -33.51 -64.58
C PRO A 1259 -4.33 -33.44 -63.59
N ARG A 1260 -4.76 -32.20 -63.30
CA ARG A 1260 -6.14 -31.73 -63.04
C ARG A 1260 -7.16 -32.71 -62.41
N ARG A 1261 -7.68 -32.31 -61.25
CA ARG A 1261 -8.91 -31.51 -61.24
C ARG A 1261 -8.84 -30.39 -60.20
#